data_AF-A0A3Q2PST3-F1
#
_entry.id   AF-A0A3Q2PST3-F1
#
_cell.length_a   1.000
_cell.length_b   1.000
_cell.length_c   1.000
_cell.angle_alpha   90.00
_cell.angle_beta   90.00
_cell.angle_gamma   90.00
#
_symmetry.space_group_name_H-M   'P 1'
#
loop_
_entity.id
_entity.type
_entity.pdbx_description
1 polymer ?
#
loop_
_entity_poly.entity_id
_entity_poly.type
_entity_poly.pdbx_seq_one_letter_code
_entity_poly.pdbx_strand_id
1 'polypeptide(L)'
;MGSTDLSTYVFFIITKKPEAPQHIKLGSICYMREQKYLDDLSKPGALTAFSVTFLPSHASLDYKIDLTCVEKVSPQEADLLLACQPESDRLKWLRDRDALQTALALTVGTDVMVEKDGDWLRGTIRYIGPVADTGYFNPITGRYFGIELQGADRKKGNTDGYGTGYRKRFSCERNCAIFAPFNKVKPLVSTSLSPSMSSLLAQKQARDISPGDSVTFFIDEKCRHGMVLDILEEAGQPVLQISTDTDDKGNRGGEVKIPLSMVVKGEIPSGPEGMDIDTPPVEAHTDLSMSLNSVVEVTLGKGNSYGIIRWIGNLPDRTDVMVGLELEEDVGVSDGTFKGIRYFTCPPKRDLFVKLKSCRPDSRFQSPSAKAKILELDNKEENGDFSAGNQEPVPPISTEQVNQLLIGRMKGIQGHCNSCYMDAALFGLFSCSSVLDSMLYKSTTPQDAPVQRILLHDIVNPLRSKGFVPGRHVMKFREQLQNHGYSHSFTTDEKDPEEFLIIVMHHILALDPLLKLSAAGKVQESYCYQIFLDQNHSLVLPTVQQLLEHSFHSAGLKLAEVPSCLILQMPRFGKKFKMFDKIIPSLELDITDLLSEGPQQCIMCGHVAVEECPDCFKDSIFSPTGFKVFCKNCSAQVHSHPQRRSHQPATLEIPKGYLGRGIPHSLTRDRLELFAVLCIETSHYVSFVKHGPNNTDWIFFDSMADREGGHVVLM
;
A
#
# COMPACT_ATOMS: atom_id res chain seq x y z
N MET A 1 19.35 -30.27 -34.33
CA MET A 1 20.68 -30.40 -33.71
C MET A 1 20.42 -30.54 -32.21
N GLY A 2 20.92 -31.62 -31.62
CA GLY A 2 20.42 -32.21 -30.38
C GLY A 2 20.38 -31.22 -29.21
N SER A 3 19.33 -31.33 -28.39
CA SER A 3 19.29 -30.66 -27.09
C SER A 3 20.46 -31.19 -26.27
N THR A 4 21.51 -30.39 -26.14
CA THR A 4 22.55 -30.63 -25.14
C THR A 4 21.86 -30.67 -23.79
N ASP A 5 21.86 -31.83 -23.15
CA ASP A 5 21.30 -32.00 -21.83
C ASP A 5 22.15 -31.19 -20.84
N LEU A 6 21.60 -30.05 -20.42
CA LEU A 6 22.25 -29.11 -19.51
C LEU A 6 22.53 -29.74 -18.14
N SER A 7 21.89 -30.87 -17.80
CA SER A 7 22.20 -31.63 -16.59
C SER A 7 23.62 -32.20 -16.59
N THR A 8 24.23 -32.40 -17.76
CA THR A 8 25.58 -32.99 -17.88
C THR A 8 26.70 -32.05 -17.39
N TYR A 9 26.41 -30.78 -17.14
CA TYR A 9 27.41 -29.75 -16.86
C TYR A 9 27.12 -28.96 -15.58
N VAL A 10 28.19 -28.62 -14.86
CA VAL A 10 28.15 -27.72 -13.71
C VAL A 10 28.75 -26.39 -14.11
N PHE A 11 28.05 -25.29 -13.83
CA PHE A 11 28.46 -23.93 -14.19
C PHE A 11 28.93 -23.15 -12.97
N PHE A 12 29.91 -22.28 -13.19
CA PHE A 12 30.52 -21.42 -12.20
C PHE A 12 30.73 -20.01 -12.75
N ILE A 13 30.79 -19.03 -11.84
CA ILE A 13 31.16 -17.65 -12.15
C ILE A 13 32.35 -17.21 -11.29
N ILE A 14 33.28 -16.46 -11.88
CA ILE A 14 34.48 -15.97 -11.21
C ILE A 14 34.15 -14.77 -10.33
N THR A 15 34.22 -14.95 -9.01
CA THR A 15 33.92 -13.91 -8.00
C THR A 15 35.18 -13.23 -7.44
N LYS A 16 36.33 -13.89 -7.51
CA LYS A 16 37.65 -13.32 -7.17
C LYS A 16 38.64 -13.59 -8.29
N LYS A 17 39.59 -12.68 -8.48
CA LYS A 17 40.58 -12.82 -9.55
C LYS A 17 41.55 -13.95 -9.19
N PRO A 18 41.68 -15.00 -10.03
CA PRO A 18 42.63 -16.07 -9.74
C PRO A 18 44.07 -15.56 -9.86
N GLU A 19 44.97 -16.10 -9.03
CA GLU A 19 46.40 -15.78 -9.09
C GLU A 19 47.01 -16.17 -10.45
N ALA A 20 46.53 -17.27 -11.04
CA ALA A 20 46.81 -17.67 -12.40
C ALA A 20 45.62 -18.42 -13.04
N PRO A 21 45.34 -18.21 -14.35
CA PRO A 21 45.96 -17.23 -15.24
C PRO A 21 45.31 -15.83 -15.18
N GLN A 22 46.14 -14.78 -15.23
CA GLN A 22 45.76 -13.39 -14.98
C GLN A 22 44.81 -12.75 -16.02
N HIS A 23 44.63 -13.39 -17.19
CA HIS A 23 43.78 -12.90 -18.27
C HIS A 23 42.29 -13.17 -18.04
N ILE A 24 41.94 -13.99 -17.05
CA ILE A 24 40.55 -14.26 -16.67
C ILE A 24 39.99 -13.03 -15.96
N LYS A 25 38.81 -12.59 -16.41
CA LYS A 25 38.12 -11.42 -15.86
C LYS A 25 37.16 -11.84 -14.75
N LEU A 26 36.86 -10.90 -13.86
CA LEU A 26 35.77 -11.05 -12.89
C LEU A 26 34.43 -11.12 -13.63
N GLY A 27 33.56 -12.04 -13.21
CA GLY A 27 32.28 -12.29 -13.87
C GLY A 27 32.37 -13.20 -15.11
N SER A 28 33.55 -13.70 -15.48
CA SER A 28 33.66 -14.76 -16.49
C SER A 28 32.95 -16.03 -16.01
N ILE A 29 32.21 -16.68 -16.92
CA ILE A 29 31.47 -17.91 -16.64
C ILE A 29 32.29 -19.09 -17.15
N CYS A 30 32.38 -20.15 -16.36
CA CYS A 30 33.04 -21.39 -16.74
C CYS A 30 32.19 -22.61 -16.38
N TYR A 31 32.54 -23.76 -16.93
CA TYR A 31 31.83 -25.00 -16.71
C TYR A 31 32.77 -26.21 -16.66
N MET A 32 32.29 -27.31 -16.10
CA MET A 32 32.91 -28.63 -16.19
C MET A 32 31.84 -29.71 -16.27
N ARG A 33 32.21 -30.94 -16.64
CA ARG A 33 31.26 -32.07 -16.65
C ARG A 33 30.89 -32.48 -15.23
N GLU A 34 29.61 -32.78 -15.01
CA GLU A 34 29.08 -33.17 -13.70
C GLU A 34 29.78 -34.39 -13.11
N GLN A 35 30.05 -35.42 -13.94
CA GLN A 35 30.77 -36.61 -13.50
C GLN A 35 32.17 -36.28 -12.96
N LYS A 36 32.91 -35.41 -13.65
CA LYS A 36 34.24 -34.94 -13.21
C LYS A 36 34.15 -34.14 -11.91
N TYR A 37 33.08 -33.35 -11.73
CA TYR A 37 32.84 -32.59 -10.51
C TYR A 37 32.58 -33.51 -9.30
N LEU A 38 31.76 -34.54 -9.47
CA LEU A 38 31.50 -35.55 -8.43
C LEU A 38 32.73 -36.39 -8.11
N ASP A 39 33.50 -36.79 -9.13
CA ASP A 39 34.76 -37.52 -8.97
C ASP A 39 35.80 -36.71 -8.20
N ASP A 40 35.88 -35.40 -8.47
CA ASP A 40 36.79 -34.50 -7.76
C ASP A 40 36.35 -34.30 -6.29
N LEU A 41 35.05 -34.22 -6.00
CA LEU A 41 34.52 -34.15 -4.63
C LEU A 41 34.71 -35.45 -3.82
N SER A 42 34.79 -36.60 -4.49
CA SER A 42 34.88 -37.91 -3.85
C SER A 42 36.30 -38.31 -3.43
N LYS A 43 37.33 -37.51 -3.79
CA LYS A 43 38.74 -37.80 -3.49
C LYS A 43 39.06 -37.42 -2.04
N PRO A 44 39.66 -38.34 -1.24
CA PRO A 44 40.06 -38.04 0.13
C PRO A 44 41.26 -37.06 0.15
N GLY A 45 40.96 -35.78 0.34
CA GLY A 45 41.91 -34.68 0.43
C GLY A 45 41.19 -33.33 0.26
N ALA A 46 41.74 -32.24 0.81
CA ALA A 46 41.18 -30.90 0.57
C ALA A 46 41.40 -30.53 -0.90
N LEU A 47 40.36 -30.67 -1.72
CA LEU A 47 40.38 -30.21 -3.10
C LEU A 47 40.60 -28.69 -3.08
N THR A 48 41.64 -28.19 -3.77
CA THR A 48 41.96 -26.74 -3.76
C THR A 48 41.57 -26.04 -5.06
N ALA A 49 41.37 -26.77 -6.16
CA ALA A 49 41.05 -26.17 -7.47
C ALA A 49 40.25 -27.11 -8.38
N PHE A 50 39.39 -26.54 -9.23
CA PHE A 50 38.69 -27.24 -10.32
C PHE A 50 39.35 -27.00 -11.68
N SER A 51 39.26 -28.01 -12.56
CA SER A 51 39.66 -27.92 -13.95
C SER A 51 38.44 -27.58 -14.81
N VAL A 52 38.29 -26.30 -15.19
CA VAL A 52 37.09 -25.72 -15.82
C VAL A 52 37.38 -25.11 -17.19
N THR A 53 36.37 -25.10 -18.06
CA THR A 53 36.41 -24.47 -19.39
C THR A 53 35.61 -23.16 -19.36
N PHE A 54 36.13 -22.05 -19.92
CA PHE A 54 35.45 -20.75 -19.91
C PHE A 54 34.46 -20.55 -21.07
N LEU A 55 33.51 -19.63 -20.92
CA LEU A 55 32.52 -19.25 -21.93
C LEU A 55 32.59 -17.74 -22.25
N PRO A 56 32.50 -17.34 -23.53
CA PRO A 56 32.61 -18.19 -24.72
C PRO A 56 34.06 -18.65 -24.92
N SER A 57 34.28 -19.93 -25.24
CA SER A 57 35.61 -20.42 -25.59
C SER A 57 35.69 -20.84 -27.06
N HIS A 58 36.77 -20.42 -27.72
CA HIS A 58 37.11 -20.83 -29.09
C HIS A 58 38.05 -22.05 -29.14
N ALA A 59 38.68 -22.38 -28.01
CA ALA A 59 39.58 -23.51 -27.87
C ALA A 59 39.27 -24.14 -26.51
N SER A 60 38.70 -25.34 -26.47
CA SER A 60 38.25 -26.06 -25.26
C SER A 60 39.41 -26.41 -24.31
N LEU A 61 40.08 -25.37 -23.79
CA LEU A 61 41.19 -25.42 -22.86
C LEU A 61 40.63 -25.41 -21.44
N ASP A 62 41.08 -26.37 -20.66
CA ASP A 62 40.78 -26.46 -19.25
C ASP A 62 41.79 -25.63 -18.45
N TYR A 63 41.27 -24.82 -17.53
CA TYR A 63 42.06 -24.02 -16.60
C TYR A 63 41.85 -24.52 -15.18
N LYS A 64 42.93 -24.61 -14.41
CA LYS A 64 42.84 -24.89 -12.97
C LYS A 64 42.54 -23.61 -12.22
N ILE A 65 41.37 -23.54 -11.59
CA ILE A 65 40.89 -22.38 -10.85
C ILE A 65 40.63 -22.78 -9.40
N ASP A 66 41.19 -22.00 -8.48
CA ASP A 66 40.99 -22.17 -7.06
C ASP A 66 39.50 -22.09 -6.69
N LEU A 67 39.04 -23.01 -5.84
CA LEU A 67 37.65 -23.04 -5.35
C LEU A 67 37.21 -21.73 -4.71
N THR A 68 38.13 -21.03 -4.06
CA THR A 68 37.87 -19.73 -3.42
C THR A 68 37.56 -18.60 -4.40
N CYS A 69 37.83 -18.80 -5.69
CA CYS A 69 37.63 -17.83 -6.75
C CYS A 69 36.32 -18.01 -7.53
N VAL A 70 35.60 -19.11 -7.31
CA VAL A 70 34.40 -19.48 -8.08
C VAL A 70 33.17 -19.63 -7.21
N GLU A 71 32.01 -19.24 -7.73
CA GLU A 71 30.69 -19.52 -7.15
C GLU A 71 29.87 -20.37 -8.13
N LYS A 72 29.19 -21.40 -7.63
CA LYS A 72 28.33 -22.28 -8.44
C LYS A 72 27.05 -21.53 -8.84
N VAL A 73 26.65 -21.66 -10.11
CA VAL A 73 25.47 -21.00 -10.67
C VAL A 73 24.60 -22.02 -11.38
N SER A 74 23.27 -21.85 -11.35
CA SER A 74 22.37 -22.75 -12.10
C SER A 74 22.56 -22.58 -13.62
N PRO A 75 22.28 -23.61 -14.43
CA PRO A 75 22.39 -23.50 -15.89
C PRO A 75 21.56 -22.36 -16.48
N GLN A 76 20.35 -22.12 -15.95
CA GLN A 76 19.44 -21.09 -16.42
C GLN A 76 19.92 -19.67 -16.06
N GLU A 77 20.44 -19.47 -14.84
CA GLU A 77 21.05 -18.20 -14.42
C GLU A 77 22.34 -17.93 -15.20
N ALA A 78 23.18 -18.95 -15.41
CA ALA A 78 24.40 -18.82 -16.20
C ALA A 78 24.08 -18.41 -17.65
N ASP A 79 23.02 -18.95 -18.23
CA ASP A 79 22.54 -18.60 -19.58
C ASP A 79 22.03 -17.14 -19.67
N LEU A 80 21.32 -16.66 -18.65
CA LEU A 80 20.91 -15.24 -18.56
C LEU A 80 22.11 -14.30 -18.39
N LEU A 81 23.01 -14.61 -17.46
CA LEU A 81 24.18 -13.80 -17.15
C LEU A 81 25.17 -13.75 -18.32
N LEU A 82 25.29 -14.82 -19.10
CA LEU A 82 26.18 -14.87 -20.26
C LEU A 82 25.80 -13.82 -21.31
N ALA A 83 24.52 -13.49 -21.45
CA ALA A 83 24.01 -12.46 -22.35
C ALA A 83 24.34 -11.03 -21.88
N CYS A 84 24.62 -10.81 -20.60
CA CYS A 84 25.00 -9.50 -20.07
C CYS A 84 26.44 -9.14 -20.44
N GLN A 85 26.61 -7.92 -20.96
CA GLN A 85 27.91 -7.32 -21.29
C GLN A 85 27.97 -5.90 -20.72
N PRO A 86 29.13 -5.44 -20.23
CA PRO A 86 30.41 -6.16 -20.11
C PRO A 86 30.40 -7.25 -19.01
N GLU A 87 31.34 -8.20 -19.08
CA GLU A 87 31.42 -9.34 -18.14
C GLU A 87 31.51 -8.93 -16.67
N SER A 88 32.09 -7.75 -16.40
CA SER A 88 32.19 -7.16 -15.05
C SER A 88 30.84 -6.94 -14.38
N ASP A 89 29.80 -6.68 -15.17
CA ASP A 89 28.46 -6.36 -14.66
C ASP A 89 27.68 -7.61 -14.25
N ARG A 90 28.12 -8.79 -14.71
CA ARG A 90 27.47 -10.07 -14.38
C ARG A 90 27.47 -10.33 -12.87
N LEU A 91 28.52 -9.91 -12.15
CA LEU A 91 28.57 -10.05 -10.69
C LEU A 91 27.57 -9.15 -9.97
N LYS A 92 27.31 -7.95 -10.51
CA LYS A 92 26.27 -7.05 -9.98
C LYS A 92 24.91 -7.73 -10.10
N TRP A 93 24.62 -8.29 -11.27
CA TRP A 93 23.35 -8.95 -11.53
C TRP A 93 23.21 -10.33 -10.89
N LEU A 94 24.30 -11.04 -10.64
CA LEU A 94 24.30 -12.26 -9.82
C LEU A 94 23.87 -11.98 -8.37
N ARG A 95 24.29 -10.83 -7.82
CA ARG A 95 23.88 -10.39 -6.48
C ARG A 95 22.41 -9.98 -6.43
N ASP A 96 21.89 -9.47 -7.54
CA ASP A 96 20.47 -9.15 -7.70
C ASP A 96 19.66 -10.39 -8.12
N ARG A 97 19.45 -11.28 -7.14
CA ARG A 97 18.71 -12.53 -7.35
C ARG A 97 17.25 -12.30 -7.77
N ASP A 98 16.64 -11.16 -7.39
CA ASP A 98 15.28 -10.80 -7.80
C ASP A 98 15.20 -10.51 -9.28
N ALA A 99 16.15 -9.73 -9.82
CA ALA A 99 16.19 -9.42 -11.24
C ALA A 99 16.38 -10.70 -12.07
N LEU A 100 17.20 -11.64 -11.60
CA LEU A 100 17.39 -12.95 -12.25
C LEU A 100 16.12 -13.81 -12.22
N GLN A 101 15.44 -13.90 -11.07
CA GLN A 101 14.20 -14.67 -10.96
C GLN A 101 13.06 -14.03 -11.78
N THR A 102 12.96 -12.72 -11.77
CA THR A 102 12.01 -11.97 -12.61
C THR A 102 12.27 -12.26 -14.08
N ALA A 103 13.54 -12.23 -14.52
CA ALA A 103 13.91 -12.55 -15.88
C ALA A 103 13.63 -14.02 -16.27
N LEU A 104 13.77 -14.96 -15.34
CA LEU A 104 13.41 -16.37 -15.55
C LEU A 104 11.89 -16.57 -15.66
N ALA A 105 11.10 -15.73 -14.98
CA ALA A 105 9.64 -15.78 -15.01
C ALA A 105 9.03 -15.12 -16.25
N LEU A 106 9.79 -14.32 -17.01
CA LEU A 106 9.29 -13.71 -18.24
C LEU A 106 8.97 -14.76 -19.30
N THR A 107 7.77 -14.66 -19.89
CA THR A 107 7.30 -15.56 -20.94
C THR A 107 7.02 -14.81 -22.24
N VAL A 108 7.03 -15.52 -23.37
CA VAL A 108 6.63 -14.97 -24.67
C VAL A 108 5.17 -14.50 -24.58
N GLY A 109 4.91 -13.25 -24.97
CA GLY A 109 3.62 -12.57 -24.83
C GLY A 109 3.58 -11.54 -23.71
N THR A 110 4.59 -11.49 -22.83
CA THR A 110 4.65 -10.49 -21.75
C THR A 110 4.98 -9.10 -22.30
N ASP A 111 4.24 -8.09 -21.85
CA ASP A 111 4.52 -6.69 -22.15
C ASP A 111 5.65 -6.15 -21.27
N VAL A 112 6.65 -5.54 -21.91
CA VAL A 112 7.90 -5.10 -21.28
C VAL A 112 8.36 -3.75 -21.82
N MET A 113 9.12 -3.04 -21.00
CA MET A 113 9.96 -1.92 -21.41
C MET A 113 11.37 -2.44 -21.71
N VAL A 114 11.95 -2.01 -22.82
CA VAL A 114 13.32 -2.33 -23.23
C VAL A 114 14.16 -1.07 -23.37
N GLU A 115 15.35 -1.09 -22.78
CA GLU A 115 16.30 0.02 -22.85
C GLU A 115 17.13 -0.06 -24.15
N LYS A 116 17.11 1.02 -24.94
CA LYS A 116 17.93 1.21 -26.14
C LYS A 116 18.45 2.64 -26.21
N ASP A 117 19.77 2.81 -26.35
CA ASP A 117 20.44 4.10 -26.52
C ASP A 117 20.08 5.17 -25.46
N GLY A 118 19.73 4.74 -24.25
CA GLY A 118 19.31 5.61 -23.14
C GLY A 118 17.79 5.82 -23.01
N ASP A 119 17.01 5.40 -24.01
CA ASP A 119 15.55 5.48 -24.01
C ASP A 119 14.91 4.15 -23.64
N TRP A 120 13.80 4.20 -22.89
CA TRP A 120 12.96 3.04 -22.59
C TRP A 120 11.80 2.96 -23.57
N LEU A 121 11.77 1.91 -24.36
CA LEU A 121 10.77 1.68 -25.41
C LEU A 121 9.80 0.59 -24.99
N ARG A 122 8.51 0.76 -25.29
CA ARG A 122 7.48 -0.25 -24.99
C ARG A 122 7.44 -1.33 -26.06
N GLY A 123 7.36 -2.60 -25.64
CA GLY A 123 7.16 -3.71 -26.55
C GLY A 123 6.65 -4.98 -25.87
N THR A 124 6.47 -6.03 -26.66
CA THR A 124 6.03 -7.36 -26.19
C THR A 124 7.10 -8.40 -26.51
N ILE A 125 7.39 -9.29 -25.57
CA ILE A 125 8.32 -10.40 -25.81
C ILE A 125 7.72 -11.34 -26.86
N ARG A 126 8.41 -11.52 -28.00
CA ARG A 126 8.06 -12.46 -29.06
C ARG A 126 9.00 -13.66 -29.15
N TYR A 127 10.17 -13.57 -28.53
CA TYR A 127 11.17 -14.63 -28.55
C TYR A 127 12.00 -14.61 -27.28
N ILE A 128 12.35 -15.79 -26.76
CA ILE A 128 13.31 -15.97 -25.67
C ILE A 128 14.29 -17.05 -26.10
N GLY A 129 15.58 -16.72 -26.15
CA GLY A 129 16.60 -17.68 -26.54
C GLY A 129 17.85 -17.05 -27.15
N PRO A 130 18.71 -17.84 -27.78
CA PRO A 130 19.97 -17.37 -28.33
C PRO A 130 19.79 -16.58 -29.62
N VAL A 131 20.59 -15.52 -29.74
CA VAL A 131 20.55 -14.60 -30.89
C VAL A 131 21.50 -15.06 -31.99
N ALA A 132 22.62 -15.71 -31.62
CA ALA A 132 23.61 -16.27 -32.53
C ALA A 132 23.50 -17.79 -32.61
N ASP A 133 23.56 -18.34 -33.82
CA ASP A 133 23.80 -19.77 -34.02
C ASP A 133 25.31 -20.01 -33.93
N THR A 134 25.86 -20.13 -32.72
CA THR A 134 27.29 -20.41 -32.56
C THR A 134 27.57 -21.85 -32.97
N GLY A 135 28.34 -22.07 -34.04
CA GLY A 135 28.74 -23.41 -34.51
C GLY A 135 29.73 -24.16 -33.60
N TYR A 136 29.93 -23.70 -32.36
CA TYR A 136 30.85 -24.27 -31.37
C TYR A 136 30.07 -25.05 -30.32
N PHE A 137 30.69 -26.10 -29.76
CA PHE A 137 30.12 -26.94 -28.70
C PHE A 137 30.10 -26.23 -27.33
N ASN A 138 29.42 -25.08 -27.23
CA ASN A 138 29.17 -24.42 -25.95
C ASN A 138 27.86 -24.96 -25.34
N PRO A 139 27.85 -25.38 -24.06
CA PRO A 139 26.63 -25.87 -23.42
C PRO A 139 25.52 -24.82 -23.33
N ILE A 140 25.89 -23.55 -23.21
CA ILE A 140 24.99 -22.39 -23.17
C ILE A 140 25.54 -21.30 -24.10
N THR A 141 24.65 -20.46 -24.62
CA THR A 141 24.98 -19.45 -25.65
C THR A 141 24.53 -18.04 -25.31
N GLY A 142 23.84 -17.86 -24.18
CA GLY A 142 23.33 -16.57 -23.74
C GLY A 142 21.87 -16.40 -24.13
N ARG A 143 21.02 -16.13 -23.15
CA ARG A 143 19.58 -15.93 -23.34
C ARG A 143 19.24 -14.46 -23.55
N TYR A 144 18.62 -14.15 -24.67
CA TYR A 144 18.11 -12.82 -25.00
C TYR A 144 16.59 -12.83 -25.16
N PHE A 145 16.01 -11.66 -24.97
CA PHE A 145 14.60 -11.39 -25.16
C PHE A 145 14.43 -10.63 -26.48
N GLY A 146 13.79 -11.26 -27.46
CA GLY A 146 13.36 -10.63 -28.70
C GLY A 146 12.01 -9.95 -28.48
N ILE A 147 12.00 -8.64 -28.58
CA ILE A 147 10.89 -7.75 -28.20
C ILE A 147 10.39 -7.03 -29.44
N GLU A 148 9.09 -7.11 -29.70
CA GLU A 148 8.40 -6.35 -30.74
C GLU A 148 7.88 -5.03 -30.17
N LEU A 149 8.36 -3.91 -30.69
CA LEU A 149 7.99 -2.58 -30.24
C LEU A 149 6.56 -2.24 -30.64
N GLN A 150 5.84 -1.59 -29.71
CA GLN A 150 4.42 -1.27 -29.85
C GLN A 150 4.16 0.24 -29.91
N GLY A 151 2.96 0.62 -30.37
CA GLY A 151 2.45 1.99 -30.31
C GLY A 151 3.36 3.03 -30.98
N ALA A 152 3.65 4.11 -30.25
CA ALA A 152 4.51 5.22 -30.71
C ALA A 152 6.00 4.83 -30.85
N ASP A 153 6.41 3.66 -30.32
CA ASP A 153 7.78 3.17 -30.37
C ASP A 153 8.05 2.23 -31.55
N ARG A 154 7.05 1.97 -32.39
CA ARG A 154 7.22 1.23 -33.64
C ARG A 154 8.27 1.91 -34.53
N LYS A 155 9.02 1.10 -35.30
CA LYS A 155 10.10 1.51 -36.20
C LYS A 155 11.37 2.04 -35.52
N LYS A 156 11.43 2.07 -34.18
CA LYS A 156 12.64 2.43 -33.41
C LYS A 156 13.55 1.23 -33.11
N GLY A 157 13.17 0.03 -33.54
CA GLY A 157 13.95 -1.20 -33.43
C GLY A 157 15.14 -1.24 -34.39
N ASN A 158 15.95 -2.29 -34.30
CA ASN A 158 17.14 -2.48 -35.13
C ASN A 158 17.00 -3.64 -36.12
N THR A 159 15.98 -4.48 -35.99
CA THR A 159 15.75 -5.60 -36.90
C THR A 159 14.26 -5.83 -37.17
N ASP A 160 13.97 -6.71 -38.13
CA ASP A 160 12.61 -7.16 -38.49
C ASP A 160 12.31 -8.54 -37.86
N GLY A 161 12.96 -8.83 -36.72
CA GLY A 161 12.93 -10.11 -36.01
C GLY A 161 14.03 -11.09 -36.43
N TYR A 162 15.04 -10.59 -37.15
CA TYR A 162 16.32 -11.30 -37.35
C TYR A 162 17.21 -11.08 -36.15
N GLY A 163 17.79 -12.17 -35.62
CA GLY A 163 18.86 -12.08 -34.62
C GLY A 163 20.22 -11.78 -35.28
N THR A 164 21.30 -12.26 -34.68
CA THR A 164 22.63 -12.26 -35.29
C THR A 164 22.76 -13.47 -36.21
N GLY A 165 22.51 -13.28 -37.51
CA GLY A 165 22.60 -14.31 -38.54
C GLY A 165 21.45 -14.27 -39.55
N TYR A 166 21.36 -15.28 -40.43
CA TYR A 166 20.36 -15.37 -41.51
C TYR A 166 18.99 -15.93 -41.06
N ARG A 167 18.87 -16.37 -39.80
CA ARG A 167 17.68 -17.04 -39.28
C ARG A 167 16.74 -16.05 -38.59
N LYS A 168 15.52 -15.93 -39.10
CA LYS A 168 14.44 -15.14 -38.50
C LYS A 168 13.89 -15.85 -37.25
N ARG A 169 13.84 -15.16 -36.11
CA ARG A 169 13.36 -15.73 -34.83
C ARG A 169 11.87 -15.47 -34.61
N PHE A 170 11.38 -14.31 -35.04
CA PHE A 170 9.97 -13.95 -35.07
C PHE A 170 9.72 -12.95 -36.22
N SER A 171 8.46 -12.76 -36.63
CA SER A 171 8.11 -11.81 -37.69
C SER A 171 7.45 -10.58 -37.09
N CYS A 172 7.98 -9.40 -37.44
CA CYS A 172 7.38 -8.10 -37.12
C CYS A 172 7.56 -7.14 -38.30
N GLU A 173 7.03 -5.92 -38.18
CA GLU A 173 7.23 -4.85 -39.15
C GLU A 173 8.67 -4.36 -39.22
N ARG A 174 9.01 -3.64 -40.30
CA ARG A 174 10.36 -3.12 -40.52
C ARG A 174 10.83 -2.27 -39.33
N ASN A 175 12.02 -2.58 -38.82
CA ASN A 175 12.65 -1.93 -37.67
C ASN A 175 11.79 -1.94 -36.40
N CYS A 176 10.99 -2.98 -36.16
CA CYS A 176 10.15 -3.09 -34.97
C CYS A 176 10.63 -4.13 -33.95
N ALA A 177 11.75 -4.82 -34.19
CA ALA A 177 12.32 -5.76 -33.22
C ALA A 177 13.57 -5.21 -32.54
N ILE A 178 13.76 -5.62 -31.28
CA ILE A 178 14.98 -5.45 -30.49
C ILE A 178 15.29 -6.78 -29.80
N PHE A 179 16.57 -7.19 -29.77
CA PHE A 179 17.04 -8.27 -28.90
C PHE A 179 17.86 -7.67 -27.76
N ALA A 180 17.44 -7.91 -26.53
CA ALA A 180 18.09 -7.35 -25.34
C ALA A 180 18.36 -8.43 -24.28
N PRO A 181 19.46 -8.32 -23.51
CA PRO A 181 19.69 -9.13 -22.32
C PRO A 181 18.74 -8.70 -21.19
N PHE A 182 18.54 -9.55 -20.19
CA PHE A 182 17.54 -9.30 -19.13
C PHE A 182 17.77 -8.00 -18.35
N ASN A 183 19.02 -7.58 -18.18
CA ASN A 183 19.35 -6.35 -17.46
C ASN A 183 18.87 -5.06 -18.16
N LYS A 184 18.37 -5.17 -19.40
CA LYS A 184 17.78 -4.07 -20.17
C LYS A 184 16.28 -4.24 -20.41
N VAL A 185 15.64 -5.18 -19.72
CA VAL A 185 14.22 -5.51 -19.91
C VAL A 185 13.51 -5.40 -18.57
N LYS A 186 12.36 -4.71 -18.53
CA LYS A 186 11.53 -4.55 -17.33
C LYS A 186 10.06 -4.86 -17.66
N PRO A 187 9.33 -5.63 -16.85
CA PRO A 187 7.90 -5.86 -17.08
C PRO A 187 7.08 -4.57 -16.95
N LEU A 188 6.08 -4.38 -17.82
CA LEU A 188 5.24 -3.17 -17.90
C LEU A 188 4.11 -3.15 -16.86
N VAL A 189 3.68 -4.34 -16.43
CA VAL A 189 2.71 -4.56 -15.36
C VAL A 189 3.36 -5.59 -14.44
N SER A 190 3.34 -5.38 -13.13
CA SER A 190 3.61 -6.45 -12.17
C SER A 190 2.44 -7.45 -12.19
N THR A 191 2.26 -8.14 -13.32
CA THR A 191 1.21 -9.13 -13.50
C THR A 191 1.54 -10.37 -12.67
N SER A 192 0.69 -10.59 -11.67
CA SER A 192 0.12 -11.91 -11.32
C SER A 192 1.13 -13.04 -11.19
N LEU A 193 1.76 -13.13 -10.03
CA LEU A 193 2.68 -14.21 -9.67
C LEU A 193 1.94 -15.55 -9.63
N SER A 194 2.51 -16.54 -10.32
CA SER A 194 2.06 -17.93 -10.28
C SER A 194 2.35 -18.57 -8.91
N PRO A 195 1.55 -19.58 -8.49
CA PRO A 195 1.61 -20.19 -7.15
C PRO A 195 2.95 -20.86 -6.78
N SER A 196 3.88 -21.05 -7.72
CA SER A 196 5.20 -21.60 -7.45
C SER A 196 6.23 -20.55 -6.98
N MET A 197 5.93 -19.25 -7.08
CA MET A 197 6.80 -18.16 -6.59
C MET A 197 6.49 -17.74 -5.14
N SER A 198 5.35 -18.16 -4.60
CA SER A 198 4.95 -17.89 -3.21
C SER A 198 5.90 -18.53 -2.18
N SER A 199 6.58 -19.62 -2.55
CA SER A 199 7.56 -20.30 -1.67
C SER A 199 8.94 -19.63 -1.64
N LEU A 200 9.29 -18.79 -2.64
CA LEU A 200 10.60 -18.15 -2.74
C LEU A 200 10.66 -16.77 -2.06
N LEU A 201 9.52 -16.08 -1.94
CA LEU A 201 9.40 -14.87 -1.10
C LEU A 201 9.61 -15.20 0.39
N ALA A 202 9.28 -16.43 0.82
CA ALA A 202 9.53 -16.91 2.18
C ALA A 202 11.03 -17.08 2.51
N GLN A 203 11.90 -17.37 1.53
CA GLN A 203 13.35 -17.51 1.79
C GLN A 203 14.12 -16.18 1.81
N LYS A 204 13.52 -15.10 1.33
CA LYS A 204 14.16 -13.78 1.28
C LYS A 204 14.06 -13.00 2.60
N GLN A 205 13.16 -13.41 3.49
CA GLN A 205 12.89 -12.75 4.78
C GLN A 205 13.63 -13.36 5.98
N ALA A 206 14.35 -14.47 5.80
CA ALA A 206 15.06 -15.15 6.89
C ALA A 206 16.38 -14.47 7.32
N ARG A 207 16.82 -13.36 6.69
CA ARG A 207 18.08 -12.68 7.05
C ARG A 207 17.93 -11.44 7.92
N ASP A 208 16.70 -10.97 8.16
CA ASP A 208 16.41 -9.73 8.92
C ASP A 208 15.32 -9.95 10.00
N ILE A 209 15.43 -11.04 10.78
CA ILE A 209 14.58 -11.26 11.96
C ILE A 209 15.33 -10.74 13.19
N SER A 210 14.74 -9.78 13.89
CA SER A 210 15.27 -9.14 15.12
C SER A 210 14.31 -9.39 16.29
N PRO A 211 14.79 -9.36 17.55
CA PRO A 211 13.92 -9.33 18.72
C PRO A 211 12.88 -8.19 18.60
N GLY A 212 11.60 -8.52 18.76
CA GLY A 212 10.46 -7.60 18.60
C GLY A 212 9.70 -7.69 17.27
N ASP A 213 10.15 -8.51 16.31
CA ASP A 213 9.43 -8.73 15.05
C ASP A 213 8.25 -9.71 15.21
N SER A 214 7.09 -9.38 14.62
CA SER A 214 5.95 -10.31 14.49
C SER A 214 6.23 -11.33 13.39
N VAL A 215 6.11 -12.61 13.73
CA VAL A 215 6.46 -13.72 12.87
C VAL A 215 5.37 -14.79 12.86
N THR A 216 5.25 -15.45 11.72
CA THR A 216 4.35 -16.57 11.47
C THR A 216 5.18 -17.84 11.38
N PHE A 217 4.83 -18.86 12.14
CA PHE A 217 5.58 -20.12 12.19
C PHE A 217 4.63 -21.32 12.20
N PHE A 218 5.15 -22.48 11.82
CA PHE A 218 4.36 -23.70 11.66
C PHE A 218 4.73 -24.72 12.73
N ILE A 219 3.74 -25.19 13.49
CA ILE A 219 3.87 -26.33 14.41
C ILE A 219 2.79 -27.34 14.02
N ASP A 220 3.18 -28.58 13.74
CA ASP A 220 2.27 -29.67 13.34
C ASP A 220 1.31 -29.29 12.20
N GLU A 221 1.83 -28.67 11.13
CA GLU A 221 1.06 -28.21 9.95
C GLU A 221 0.00 -27.12 10.26
N LYS A 222 0.00 -26.54 11.46
CA LYS A 222 -0.86 -25.41 11.83
C LYS A 222 -0.08 -24.11 11.88
N CYS A 223 -0.55 -23.14 11.10
CA CYS A 223 -0.04 -21.77 11.09
C CYS A 223 -0.35 -21.08 12.42
N ARG A 224 0.68 -20.55 13.09
CA ARG A 224 0.57 -19.78 14.33
C ARG A 224 1.36 -18.47 14.20
N HIS A 225 0.92 -17.45 14.91
CA HIS A 225 1.55 -16.12 14.93
C HIS A 225 2.14 -15.86 16.32
N GLY A 226 3.24 -15.12 16.38
CA GLY A 226 3.88 -14.74 17.63
C GLY A 226 4.96 -13.69 17.45
N MET A 227 5.49 -13.18 18.56
CA MET A 227 6.53 -12.14 18.55
C MET A 227 7.88 -12.74 18.96
N VAL A 228 8.94 -12.43 18.23
CA VAL A 228 10.29 -12.88 18.59
C VAL A 228 10.75 -12.16 19.86
N LEU A 229 10.99 -12.92 20.93
CA LEU A 229 11.52 -12.42 22.19
C LEU A 229 13.05 -12.33 22.17
N ASP A 230 13.72 -13.37 21.67
CA ASP A 230 15.19 -13.44 21.60
C ASP A 230 15.68 -14.44 20.52
N ILE A 231 16.95 -14.33 20.13
CA ILE A 231 17.61 -15.22 19.16
C ILE A 231 18.77 -15.94 19.85
N LEU A 232 18.63 -17.25 20.05
CA LEU A 232 19.58 -18.10 20.76
C LEU A 232 20.35 -18.99 19.77
N GLU A 233 21.62 -19.28 20.04
CA GLU A 233 22.38 -20.31 19.32
C GLU A 233 22.39 -21.62 20.11
N GLU A 234 21.71 -22.66 19.58
CA GLU A 234 21.77 -24.02 20.11
C GLU A 234 22.33 -24.95 19.01
N ALA A 235 23.37 -25.73 19.33
CA ALA A 235 24.04 -26.67 18.41
C ALA A 235 24.54 -26.06 17.07
N GLY A 236 24.90 -24.78 17.04
CA GLY A 236 25.45 -24.10 15.85
C GLY A 236 24.42 -23.65 14.81
N GLN A 237 23.13 -23.62 15.18
CA GLN A 237 22.05 -23.06 14.36
C GLN A 237 21.26 -22.00 15.16
N PRO A 238 20.81 -20.90 14.51
CA PRO A 238 20.01 -19.88 15.17
C PRO A 238 18.58 -20.37 15.42
N VAL A 239 18.15 -20.33 16.68
CA VAL A 239 16.82 -20.71 17.16
C VAL A 239 16.13 -19.46 17.73
N LEU A 240 14.91 -19.20 17.29
CA LEU A 240 14.11 -18.06 17.74
C LEU A 240 13.27 -18.48 18.95
N GLN A 241 13.30 -17.67 20.01
CA GLN A 241 12.37 -17.77 21.13
C GLN A 241 11.19 -16.83 20.84
N ILE A 242 10.00 -17.38 20.68
CA ILE A 242 8.81 -16.66 20.19
C ILE A 242 7.71 -16.72 21.25
N SER A 243 7.16 -15.56 21.60
CA SER A 243 5.95 -15.44 22.44
C SER A 243 4.72 -15.75 21.61
N THR A 244 3.95 -16.74 22.04
CA THR A 244 2.68 -17.17 21.43
C THR A 244 1.53 -16.77 22.33
N ASP A 245 0.40 -16.39 21.73
CA ASP A 245 -0.78 -15.99 22.50
C ASP A 245 -1.34 -17.12 23.37
N THR A 246 -1.02 -18.38 23.05
CA THR A 246 -1.38 -19.59 23.82
C THR A 246 -0.27 -20.65 23.82
N ASP A 247 -0.03 -21.32 24.94
CA ASP A 247 0.87 -22.48 25.05
C ASP A 247 0.23 -23.78 24.49
N ASP A 248 1.00 -24.87 24.40
CA ASP A 248 0.52 -26.18 23.91
C ASP A 248 -0.56 -26.83 24.80
N LYS A 249 -0.95 -26.17 25.90
CA LYS A 249 -2.02 -26.55 26.82
C LYS A 249 -3.20 -25.56 26.80
N GLY A 250 -3.18 -24.54 25.94
CA GLY A 250 -4.27 -23.59 25.74
C GLY A 250 -4.35 -22.44 26.76
N ASN A 251 -3.32 -22.20 27.57
CA ASN A 251 -3.27 -21.06 28.49
C ASN A 251 -2.60 -19.85 27.82
N ARG A 252 -3.02 -18.62 28.17
CA ARG A 252 -2.43 -17.40 27.58
C ARG A 252 -0.99 -17.16 28.05
N GLY A 253 -0.10 -16.87 27.09
CA GLY A 253 1.32 -16.54 27.32
C GLY A 253 2.26 -17.74 27.21
N GLY A 254 2.32 -18.36 26.02
CA GLY A 254 3.27 -19.44 25.73
C GLY A 254 4.59 -18.91 25.17
N GLU A 255 5.70 -19.59 25.44
CA GLU A 255 6.97 -19.35 24.76
C GLU A 255 7.36 -20.62 24.00
N VAL A 256 7.66 -20.49 22.71
CA VAL A 256 8.09 -21.60 21.87
C VAL A 256 9.44 -21.29 21.24
N LYS A 257 10.35 -22.27 21.27
CA LYS A 257 11.66 -22.21 20.60
C LYS A 257 11.58 -22.90 19.25
N ILE A 258 11.82 -22.17 18.16
CA ILE A 258 11.68 -22.69 16.79
C ILE A 258 12.91 -22.34 15.95
N PRO A 259 13.46 -23.27 15.16
CA PRO A 259 14.55 -22.96 14.24
C PRO A 259 14.17 -21.86 13.25
N LEU A 260 15.09 -20.93 12.98
CA LEU A 260 14.89 -19.79 12.08
C LEU A 260 14.31 -20.18 10.69
N SER A 261 14.58 -21.40 10.23
CA SER A 261 14.10 -21.93 8.95
C SER A 261 12.58 -22.18 8.89
N MET A 262 11.88 -22.21 10.03
CA MET A 262 10.44 -22.51 10.12
C MET A 262 9.58 -21.28 10.42
N VAL A 263 10.17 -20.09 10.31
CA VAL A 263 9.60 -18.82 10.75
C VAL A 263 9.63 -17.82 9.59
N VAL A 264 8.47 -17.21 9.31
CA VAL A 264 8.23 -16.25 8.22
C VAL A 264 7.87 -14.90 8.84
N LYS A 265 8.36 -13.78 8.26
CA LYS A 265 8.10 -12.44 8.79
C LYS A 265 6.86 -11.85 8.12
N GLY A 266 5.75 -11.75 8.87
CA GLY A 266 4.46 -11.24 8.39
C GLY A 266 3.41 -12.33 8.06
N GLU A 267 2.18 -11.90 7.80
CA GLU A 267 1.00 -12.77 7.54
C GLU A 267 0.90 -13.16 6.06
N ILE A 268 0.60 -14.43 5.76
CA ILE A 268 0.39 -14.95 4.39
C ILE A 268 -1.12 -14.91 4.06
N PRO A 269 -1.56 -14.37 2.92
CA PRO A 269 -2.97 -14.41 2.50
C PRO A 269 -3.37 -15.83 2.06
N SER A 270 -4.51 -16.32 2.54
CA SER A 270 -5.13 -17.58 2.09
C SER A 270 -5.67 -17.42 0.65
N GLY A 271 -5.09 -18.16 -0.30
CA GLY A 271 -5.49 -18.20 -1.71
C GLY A 271 -6.68 -19.13 -2.00
N PRO A 272 -7.19 -19.11 -3.26
CA PRO A 272 -8.47 -19.70 -3.65
C PRO A 272 -8.35 -21.17 -4.09
N GLU A 273 -9.28 -22.02 -3.65
CA GLU A 273 -9.43 -23.40 -4.13
C GLU A 273 -10.18 -23.44 -5.48
N GLY A 274 -9.73 -24.36 -6.35
CA GLY A 274 -10.19 -24.53 -7.71
C GLY A 274 -11.56 -25.21 -7.85
N MET A 275 -12.24 -24.86 -8.94
CA MET A 275 -13.45 -25.52 -9.43
C MET A 275 -13.15 -26.95 -9.91
N ASP A 276 -13.89 -27.93 -9.38
CA ASP A 276 -14.32 -29.11 -10.14
C ASP A 276 -15.86 -29.12 -10.12
N ILE A 277 -16.45 -29.27 -11.31
CA ILE A 277 -17.88 -29.34 -11.56
C ILE A 277 -18.31 -30.79 -11.50
N ASP A 278 -19.24 -31.11 -10.60
CA ASP A 278 -20.32 -32.07 -10.85
C ASP A 278 -21.53 -31.72 -9.94
N THR A 279 -22.70 -31.58 -10.54
CA THR A 279 -24.03 -31.37 -9.91
C THR A 279 -24.84 -32.67 -10.10
N PRO A 280 -25.93 -33.05 -9.36
CA PRO A 280 -26.87 -32.26 -8.53
C PRO A 280 -27.44 -33.06 -7.29
N PRO A 281 -28.66 -32.83 -6.72
CA PRO A 281 -29.46 -31.62 -6.44
C PRO A 281 -29.83 -31.42 -4.94
N VAL A 282 -30.21 -30.18 -4.59
CA VAL A 282 -31.24 -29.76 -3.58
C VAL A 282 -31.11 -30.29 -2.13
N GLU A 283 -30.93 -29.38 -1.17
CA GLU A 283 -31.89 -29.15 -0.07
C GLU A 283 -31.59 -27.85 0.69
N ALA A 284 -32.65 -27.10 0.97
CA ALA A 284 -32.62 -25.81 1.63
C ALA A 284 -32.55 -25.97 3.14
N HIS A 285 -31.52 -25.41 3.79
CA HIS A 285 -31.55 -25.15 5.22
C HIS A 285 -31.05 -23.72 5.52
N THR A 286 -31.96 -22.97 6.12
CA THR A 286 -31.76 -21.67 6.75
C THR A 286 -30.92 -21.87 8.00
N ASP A 287 -29.76 -21.22 8.11
CA ASP A 287 -29.09 -21.07 9.41
C ASP A 287 -28.37 -19.72 9.52
N LEU A 288 -28.82 -18.94 10.50
CA LEU A 288 -28.24 -17.68 10.93
C LEU A 288 -27.06 -18.05 11.87
N SER A 289 -25.81 -17.92 11.42
CA SER A 289 -24.65 -18.32 12.22
C SER A 289 -24.41 -17.34 13.38
N MET A 290 -24.71 -17.77 14.62
CA MET A 290 -24.30 -17.06 15.83
C MET A 290 -22.85 -17.46 16.17
N SER A 291 -21.96 -16.48 16.23
CA SER A 291 -20.52 -16.65 16.48
C SER A 291 -20.10 -16.03 17.82
N LEU A 292 -18.86 -16.30 18.26
CA LEU A 292 -18.27 -15.68 19.45
C LEU A 292 -18.42 -14.14 19.39
N ASN A 293 -18.77 -13.53 20.52
CA ASN A 293 -19.10 -12.12 20.72
C ASN A 293 -20.47 -11.65 20.15
N SER A 294 -21.33 -12.55 19.66
CA SER A 294 -22.70 -12.19 19.31
C SER A 294 -23.50 -11.76 20.55
N VAL A 295 -24.28 -10.69 20.44
CA VAL A 295 -25.22 -10.25 21.48
C VAL A 295 -26.49 -11.07 21.35
N VAL A 296 -26.84 -11.77 22.43
CA VAL A 296 -27.94 -12.72 22.45
C VAL A 296 -28.87 -12.47 23.63
N GLU A 297 -30.13 -12.77 23.40
CA GLU A 297 -31.19 -12.83 24.39
C GLU A 297 -31.50 -14.30 24.70
N VAL A 298 -31.65 -14.60 25.98
CA VAL A 298 -32.03 -15.92 26.50
C VAL A 298 -33.20 -15.76 27.44
N THR A 299 -34.24 -16.57 27.23
CA THR A 299 -35.40 -16.62 28.13
C THR A 299 -35.09 -17.55 29.31
N LEU A 300 -34.99 -16.97 30.50
CA LEU A 300 -34.87 -17.68 31.78
C LEU A 300 -36.23 -17.75 32.48
N GLY A 301 -36.37 -18.61 33.50
CA GLY A 301 -37.62 -18.76 34.26
C GLY A 301 -38.11 -17.50 35.00
N LYS A 302 -37.28 -16.44 35.07
CA LYS A 302 -37.61 -15.14 35.69
C LYS A 302 -37.80 -13.99 34.67
N GLY A 303 -37.65 -14.25 33.37
CA GLY A 303 -37.71 -13.23 32.31
C GLY A 303 -36.62 -13.43 31.25
N ASN A 304 -36.57 -12.53 30.27
CA ASN A 304 -35.50 -12.51 29.27
C ASN A 304 -34.26 -11.83 29.87
N SER A 305 -33.09 -12.42 29.64
CA SER A 305 -31.80 -11.85 30.00
C SER A 305 -30.92 -11.73 28.76
N TYR A 306 -30.10 -10.68 28.76
CA TYR A 306 -29.26 -10.31 27.65
C TYR A 306 -27.80 -10.55 28.01
N GLY A 307 -27.02 -11.01 27.04
CA GLY A 307 -25.61 -11.29 27.25
C GLY A 307 -24.84 -11.49 25.95
N ILE A 308 -23.53 -11.62 26.10
CA ILE A 308 -22.58 -11.78 25.00
C ILE A 308 -22.04 -13.20 25.02
N ILE A 309 -22.01 -13.86 23.85
CA ILE A 309 -21.38 -15.17 23.73
C ILE A 309 -19.86 -15.02 23.94
N ARG A 310 -19.33 -15.52 25.05
CA ARG A 310 -17.89 -15.53 25.37
C ARG A 310 -17.21 -16.88 25.15
N TRP A 311 -18.00 -17.94 25.03
CA TRP A 311 -17.49 -19.28 24.78
C TRP A 311 -18.50 -20.09 23.97
N ILE A 312 -18.03 -20.93 23.04
CA ILE A 312 -18.84 -21.89 22.29
C ILE A 312 -18.07 -23.22 22.29
N GLY A 313 -18.71 -24.31 22.69
CA GLY A 313 -18.07 -25.62 22.68
C GLY A 313 -18.88 -26.69 23.39
N ASN A 314 -18.32 -27.89 23.49
CA ASN A 314 -18.95 -29.02 24.18
C ASN A 314 -18.47 -29.05 25.63
N LEU A 315 -19.41 -29.08 26.59
CA LEU A 315 -19.08 -29.27 28.01
C LEU A 315 -18.83 -30.77 28.28
N PRO A 316 -17.99 -31.13 29.27
CA PRO A 316 -17.54 -32.51 29.51
C PRO A 316 -18.67 -33.55 29.67
N ASP A 317 -19.84 -33.11 30.14
CA ASP A 317 -21.00 -33.98 30.37
C ASP A 317 -22.14 -33.78 29.35
N ARG A 318 -21.90 -33.06 28.24
CA ARG A 318 -22.95 -32.76 27.24
C ARG A 318 -22.44 -32.94 25.82
N THR A 319 -23.23 -33.67 25.03
CA THR A 319 -22.98 -33.90 23.59
C THR A 319 -23.42 -32.73 22.71
N ASP A 320 -24.28 -31.84 23.23
CA ASP A 320 -24.76 -30.65 22.52
C ASP A 320 -23.76 -29.49 22.63
N VAL A 321 -23.63 -28.69 21.57
CA VAL A 321 -22.87 -27.42 21.58
C VAL A 321 -23.53 -26.44 22.55
N MET A 322 -22.76 -26.07 23.56
CA MET A 322 -23.13 -25.12 24.59
C MET A 322 -22.44 -23.77 24.32
N VAL A 323 -23.06 -22.70 24.79
CA VAL A 323 -22.49 -21.37 24.79
C VAL A 323 -22.39 -20.84 26.20
N GLY A 324 -21.26 -20.23 26.52
CA GLY A 324 -21.02 -19.47 27.73
C GLY A 324 -21.33 -18.01 27.47
N LEU A 325 -22.30 -17.47 28.19
CA LEU A 325 -22.76 -16.09 28.08
C LEU A 325 -22.23 -15.27 29.25
N GLU A 326 -21.73 -14.08 28.94
CA GLU A 326 -21.55 -13.02 29.92
C GLU A 326 -22.81 -12.15 29.90
N LEU A 327 -23.60 -12.23 30.98
CA LEU A 327 -24.86 -11.52 31.14
C LEU A 327 -24.62 -10.05 31.54
N GLU A 328 -25.51 -9.16 31.10
CA GLU A 328 -25.50 -7.74 31.49
C GLU A 328 -25.81 -7.53 32.98
N GLU A 329 -26.65 -8.41 33.55
CA GLU A 329 -27.13 -8.35 34.94
C GLU A 329 -26.54 -9.49 35.80
N ASP A 330 -26.51 -9.30 37.13
CA ASP A 330 -25.98 -10.25 38.11
C ASP A 330 -26.94 -11.45 38.37
N VAL A 331 -27.46 -12.04 37.30
CA VAL A 331 -28.43 -13.16 37.30
C VAL A 331 -27.81 -14.49 36.88
N GLY A 332 -26.52 -14.49 36.58
CA GLY A 332 -25.70 -15.66 36.26
C GLY A 332 -25.31 -16.48 37.50
N VAL A 333 -24.61 -17.59 37.27
CA VAL A 333 -24.41 -18.64 38.30
C VAL A 333 -23.00 -18.65 38.91
N SER A 334 -22.04 -17.97 38.29
CA SER A 334 -20.60 -18.02 38.48
C SER A 334 -19.91 -16.86 37.73
N ASP A 335 -18.57 -16.90 37.65
CA ASP A 335 -17.66 -15.94 37.01
C ASP A 335 -17.02 -16.47 35.71
N GLY A 336 -17.66 -17.47 35.08
CA GLY A 336 -17.22 -18.13 33.84
C GLY A 336 -16.63 -19.53 34.08
N THR A 337 -16.95 -20.13 35.23
CA THR A 337 -16.54 -21.47 35.65
C THR A 337 -17.70 -22.47 35.61
N PHE A 338 -17.48 -23.65 35.04
CA PHE A 338 -18.44 -24.74 35.05
C PHE A 338 -17.80 -25.99 35.68
N LYS A 339 -18.39 -26.48 36.78
CA LYS A 339 -17.90 -27.62 37.57
C LYS A 339 -16.41 -27.52 37.98
N GLY A 340 -15.94 -26.32 38.31
CA GLY A 340 -14.56 -26.08 38.74
C GLY A 340 -13.54 -25.88 37.60
N ILE A 341 -13.96 -25.97 36.34
CA ILE A 341 -13.15 -25.67 35.16
C ILE A 341 -13.54 -24.30 34.62
N ARG A 342 -12.55 -23.44 34.33
CA ARG A 342 -12.78 -22.09 33.80
C ARG A 342 -12.82 -22.10 32.27
N TYR A 343 -13.88 -21.54 31.69
CA TYR A 343 -14.07 -21.46 30.23
C TYR A 343 -13.95 -20.03 29.70
N PHE A 344 -14.40 -19.05 30.49
CA PHE A 344 -14.20 -17.62 30.23
C PHE A 344 -14.12 -16.88 31.58
N THR A 345 -13.91 -15.56 31.58
CA THR A 345 -13.87 -14.76 32.80
C THR A 345 -14.86 -13.62 32.68
N CYS A 346 -15.72 -13.46 33.70
CA CYS A 346 -16.66 -12.36 33.82
C CYS A 346 -16.84 -11.97 35.30
N PRO A 347 -17.51 -10.85 35.63
CA PRO A 347 -17.83 -10.52 37.02
C PRO A 347 -18.64 -11.64 37.70
N PRO A 348 -18.57 -11.76 39.04
CA PRO A 348 -19.25 -12.83 39.77
C PRO A 348 -20.77 -12.75 39.56
N LYS A 349 -21.41 -13.90 39.34
CA LYS A 349 -22.85 -14.04 39.04
C LYS A 349 -23.26 -13.45 37.68
N ARG A 350 -22.37 -13.42 36.69
CA ARG A 350 -22.71 -12.98 35.33
C ARG A 350 -22.50 -14.05 34.27
N ASP A 351 -22.08 -15.25 34.63
CA ASP A 351 -21.96 -16.31 33.64
C ASP A 351 -23.26 -17.11 33.47
N LEU A 352 -23.47 -17.65 32.28
CA LEU A 352 -24.52 -18.63 32.05
C LEU A 352 -24.15 -19.57 30.91
N PHE A 353 -24.24 -20.88 31.14
CA PHE A 353 -24.07 -21.87 30.09
C PHE A 353 -25.43 -22.38 29.59
N VAL A 354 -25.76 -22.10 28.33
CA VAL A 354 -26.99 -22.57 27.68
C VAL A 354 -26.69 -23.26 26.36
N LYS A 355 -27.67 -23.96 25.78
CA LYS A 355 -27.51 -24.54 24.44
C LYS A 355 -27.53 -23.41 23.42
N LEU A 356 -26.74 -23.51 22.34
CA LEU A 356 -26.73 -22.51 21.27
C LEU A 356 -28.16 -22.23 20.74
N LYS A 357 -28.97 -23.29 20.57
CA LYS A 357 -30.38 -23.22 20.16
C LYS A 357 -31.32 -22.46 21.12
N SER A 358 -30.89 -22.22 22.35
CA SER A 358 -31.65 -21.46 23.35
C SER A 358 -31.34 -19.96 23.30
N CYS A 359 -30.31 -19.56 22.55
CA CYS A 359 -29.97 -18.17 22.31
C CYS A 359 -30.73 -17.66 21.08
N ARG A 360 -31.21 -16.43 21.18
CA ARG A 360 -31.75 -15.68 20.05
C ARG A 360 -30.92 -14.41 19.90
N PRO A 361 -30.73 -13.86 18.69
CA PRO A 361 -30.10 -12.55 18.59
C PRO A 361 -30.97 -11.53 19.32
N ASP A 362 -30.34 -10.62 20.07
CA ASP A 362 -31.05 -9.71 20.98
C ASP A 362 -32.12 -8.88 20.25
N SER A 363 -33.38 -9.07 20.66
CA SER A 363 -34.53 -8.44 20.03
C SER A 363 -34.58 -6.91 20.23
N ARG A 364 -33.87 -6.35 21.22
CA ARG A 364 -33.71 -4.89 21.41
C ARG A 364 -33.00 -4.25 20.21
N PHE A 365 -32.24 -5.04 19.46
CA PHE A 365 -31.50 -4.61 18.27
C PHE A 365 -32.09 -5.16 16.96
N GLN A 366 -33.24 -5.85 17.02
CA GLN A 366 -34.03 -6.26 15.86
C GLN A 366 -35.25 -5.34 15.73
N SER A 367 -35.25 -4.45 14.73
CA SER A 367 -36.46 -3.70 14.38
C SER A 367 -37.57 -4.68 13.95
N PRO A 368 -38.79 -4.63 14.53
CA PRO A 368 -39.84 -5.63 14.28
C PRO A 368 -40.61 -5.44 12.96
N SER A 369 -39.94 -5.04 11.86
CA SER A 369 -40.60 -4.82 10.55
C SER A 369 -40.05 -5.66 9.40
N ALA A 370 -39.22 -6.69 9.64
CA ALA A 370 -38.53 -7.41 8.58
C ALA A 370 -38.87 -8.92 8.44
N LYS A 371 -39.89 -9.45 9.14
CA LYS A 371 -40.21 -10.89 9.07
C LYS A 371 -41.65 -11.29 8.73
N ALA A 372 -42.56 -10.35 8.48
CA ALA A 372 -43.97 -10.70 8.18
C ALA A 372 -44.56 -10.05 6.90
N LYS A 373 -43.73 -9.47 6.01
CA LYS A 373 -44.19 -8.88 4.74
C LYS A 373 -43.41 -9.33 3.49
N ILE A 374 -42.55 -10.34 3.61
CA ILE A 374 -41.68 -10.81 2.50
C ILE A 374 -42.37 -11.86 1.62
N LEU A 375 -43.61 -12.29 1.91
CA LEU A 375 -44.32 -13.30 1.09
C LEU A 375 -45.65 -12.85 0.47
N GLU A 376 -46.06 -11.58 0.60
CA GLU A 376 -47.31 -11.08 -0.03
C GLU A 376 -47.19 -9.73 -0.76
N LEU A 377 -45.99 -9.17 -0.95
CA LEU A 377 -45.80 -7.92 -1.70
C LEU A 377 -45.02 -8.06 -3.01
N ASP A 378 -44.51 -9.25 -3.34
CA ASP A 378 -43.77 -9.55 -4.58
C ASP A 378 -44.64 -9.69 -5.85
N ASN A 379 -45.87 -9.17 -5.85
CA ASN A 379 -46.77 -9.26 -7.00
C ASN A 379 -47.41 -7.93 -7.44
N LYS A 380 -46.96 -6.76 -6.96
CA LYS A 380 -47.62 -5.48 -7.33
C LYS A 380 -46.76 -4.24 -7.56
N GLU A 381 -45.46 -4.34 -7.81
CA GLU A 381 -44.65 -3.16 -8.19
C GLU A 381 -43.82 -3.37 -9.46
N GLU A 382 -44.42 -3.96 -10.49
CA GLU A 382 -43.87 -3.95 -11.85
C GLU A 382 -44.60 -2.99 -12.81
N ASN A 383 -45.43 -2.07 -12.31
CA ASN A 383 -45.97 -0.97 -13.11
C ASN A 383 -46.41 0.20 -12.22
N GLY A 384 -45.60 1.25 -12.13
CA GLY A 384 -45.91 2.46 -11.38
C GLY A 384 -44.84 3.53 -11.54
N ASP A 385 -44.99 4.34 -12.59
CA ASP A 385 -44.31 5.62 -12.79
C ASP A 385 -44.61 6.62 -11.65
N PHE A 386 -43.74 7.63 -11.47
CA PHE A 386 -43.75 8.78 -10.51
C PHE A 386 -43.31 8.48 -9.06
N SER A 387 -42.49 9.27 -8.34
CA SER A 387 -41.88 10.59 -8.55
C SER A 387 -40.73 10.79 -7.55
N ALA A 388 -39.79 11.69 -7.88
CA ALA A 388 -38.85 12.29 -6.93
C ALA A 388 -39.59 12.90 -5.71
N GLY A 389 -39.36 12.32 -4.54
CA GLY A 389 -39.86 12.81 -3.25
C GLY A 389 -38.69 13.16 -2.33
N ASN A 390 -38.52 14.46 -2.08
CA ASN A 390 -37.52 15.10 -1.23
C ASN A 390 -37.22 14.34 0.08
N GLN A 391 -36.00 13.83 0.24
CA GLN A 391 -35.39 13.65 1.56
C GLN A 391 -34.49 14.86 1.81
N GLU A 392 -34.75 15.60 2.89
CA GLU A 392 -33.98 16.80 3.24
C GLU A 392 -32.52 16.44 3.58
N PRO A 393 -31.53 17.25 3.17
CA PRO A 393 -30.13 17.04 3.51
C PRO A 393 -29.90 17.06 5.02
N VAL A 394 -29.21 16.07 5.57
CA VAL A 394 -28.80 16.10 6.99
C VAL A 394 -27.56 17.00 7.09
N PRO A 395 -27.66 18.18 7.75
CA PRO A 395 -26.53 19.10 7.83
C PRO A 395 -25.37 18.49 8.63
N PRO A 396 -24.12 18.94 8.41
CA PRO A 396 -23.00 18.57 9.25
C PRO A 396 -23.27 18.89 10.72
N ILE A 397 -22.63 18.14 11.62
CA ILE A 397 -22.85 18.30 13.06
C ILE A 397 -22.32 19.67 13.50
N SER A 398 -23.21 20.49 14.06
CA SER A 398 -22.85 21.81 14.59
C SER A 398 -22.05 21.70 15.89
N THR A 399 -21.24 22.72 16.20
CA THR A 399 -20.40 22.80 17.41
C THR A 399 -21.18 22.52 18.71
N GLU A 400 -22.46 22.89 18.76
CA GLU A 400 -23.34 22.68 19.91
C GLU A 400 -23.79 21.22 20.07
N GLN A 401 -23.91 20.49 18.95
CA GLN A 401 -24.38 19.10 18.92
C GLN A 401 -23.25 18.08 19.07
N VAL A 402 -22.00 18.48 18.82
CA VAL A 402 -20.79 17.64 18.95
C VAL A 402 -20.71 16.97 20.33
N ASN A 403 -20.87 17.75 21.40
CA ASN A 403 -20.77 17.24 22.78
C ASN A 403 -21.80 16.15 23.09
N GLN A 404 -22.94 16.13 22.38
CA GLN A 404 -24.03 15.17 22.60
C GLN A 404 -23.96 13.98 21.63
N LEU A 405 -23.57 14.23 20.39
CA LEU A 405 -23.61 13.25 19.32
C LEU A 405 -22.28 12.55 19.08
N LEU A 406 -21.14 13.25 19.14
CA LEU A 406 -19.83 12.72 18.75
C LEU A 406 -18.88 12.46 19.93
N ILE A 407 -19.08 13.12 21.08
CA ILE A 407 -18.22 12.90 22.25
C ILE A 407 -18.75 11.74 23.10
N GLY A 408 -17.87 10.79 23.40
CA GLY A 408 -18.15 9.65 24.28
C GLY A 408 -17.75 8.31 23.67
N ARG A 409 -18.04 7.22 24.41
CA ARG A 409 -17.86 5.85 23.90
C ARG A 409 -18.95 5.52 22.89
N MET A 410 -18.65 4.60 21.97
CA MET A 410 -19.60 4.15 20.94
C MET A 410 -20.11 5.31 20.05
N LYS A 411 -19.21 6.24 19.71
CA LYS A 411 -19.47 7.38 18.81
C LYS A 411 -18.53 7.33 17.60
N GLY A 412 -18.98 7.87 16.47
CA GLY A 412 -18.28 7.85 15.19
C GLY A 412 -18.51 6.56 14.39
N ILE A 413 -17.52 6.16 13.60
CA ILE A 413 -17.60 4.98 12.74
C ILE A 413 -16.95 3.79 13.45
N GLN A 414 -17.69 2.69 13.60
CA GLN A 414 -17.16 1.49 14.24
C GLN A 414 -16.21 0.75 13.30
N GLY A 415 -14.96 0.58 13.72
CA GLY A 415 -13.96 -0.16 12.97
C GLY A 415 -14.20 -1.67 12.96
N HIS A 416 -13.89 -2.30 11.83
CA HIS A 416 -14.04 -3.73 11.60
C HIS A 416 -13.07 -4.22 10.51
N CYS A 417 -12.27 -5.26 10.82
CA CYS A 417 -11.32 -5.89 9.87
C CYS A 417 -10.43 -4.90 9.09
N ASN A 418 -9.48 -4.26 9.78
CA ASN A 418 -8.51 -3.34 9.16
C ASN A 418 -9.15 -2.15 8.40
N SER A 419 -10.34 -1.69 8.80
CA SER A 419 -11.05 -0.58 8.15
C SER A 419 -10.61 0.81 8.59
N CYS A 420 -9.67 0.94 9.55
CA CYS A 420 -9.36 2.23 10.20
C CYS A 420 -9.00 3.35 9.21
N TYR A 421 -8.33 3.04 8.10
CA TYR A 421 -8.04 4.01 7.03
C TYR A 421 -9.31 4.61 6.41
N MET A 422 -10.37 3.81 6.21
CA MET A 422 -11.66 4.27 5.68
C MET A 422 -12.43 5.02 6.76
N ASP A 423 -12.45 4.48 7.98
CA ASP A 423 -13.23 5.05 9.07
C ASP A 423 -12.72 6.45 9.42
N ALA A 424 -11.39 6.60 9.57
CA ALA A 424 -10.75 7.87 9.87
C ALA A 424 -10.92 8.90 8.74
N ALA A 425 -10.84 8.46 7.47
CA ALA A 425 -11.02 9.31 6.31
C ALA A 425 -12.47 9.78 6.14
N LEU A 426 -13.44 8.86 6.22
CA LEU A 426 -14.87 9.16 6.12
C LEU A 426 -15.33 10.05 7.28
N PHE A 427 -14.86 9.77 8.50
CA PHE A 427 -15.13 10.62 9.64
C PHE A 427 -14.56 12.03 9.44
N GLY A 428 -13.31 12.15 8.97
CA GLY A 428 -12.67 13.44 8.70
C GLY A 428 -13.40 14.27 7.65
N LEU A 429 -13.84 13.63 6.56
CA LEU A 429 -14.49 14.32 5.44
C LEU A 429 -15.95 14.71 5.72
N PHE A 430 -16.73 13.88 6.43
CA PHE A 430 -18.19 14.01 6.45
C PHE A 430 -18.80 14.29 7.82
N SER A 431 -18.04 14.22 8.92
CA SER A 431 -18.60 14.45 10.27
C SER A 431 -19.05 15.90 10.48
N CYS A 432 -18.10 16.84 10.37
CA CYS A 432 -18.31 18.27 10.67
C CYS A 432 -18.11 19.17 9.44
N SER A 433 -17.68 18.62 8.30
CA SER A 433 -17.44 19.37 7.06
C SER A 433 -18.58 19.19 6.07
N SER A 434 -18.97 20.29 5.41
CA SER A 434 -19.94 20.32 4.30
C SER A 434 -19.28 20.41 2.92
N VAL A 435 -17.95 20.41 2.84
CA VAL A 435 -17.21 20.73 1.60
C VAL A 435 -17.58 19.80 0.44
N LEU A 436 -17.93 18.55 0.74
CA LEU A 436 -18.29 17.53 -0.26
C LEU A 436 -19.79 17.22 -0.30
N ASP A 437 -20.62 17.94 0.47
CA ASP A 437 -22.05 17.61 0.61
C ASP A 437 -22.80 17.77 -0.71
N SER A 438 -22.52 18.84 -1.47
CA SER A 438 -23.15 19.07 -2.76
C SER A 438 -22.91 17.92 -3.75
N MET A 439 -21.80 17.19 -3.59
CA MET A 439 -21.44 16.06 -4.45
C MET A 439 -22.12 14.75 -4.02
N LEU A 440 -22.54 14.63 -2.76
CA LEU A 440 -23.34 13.50 -2.31
C LEU A 440 -24.75 13.50 -2.93
N TYR A 441 -25.26 14.67 -3.34
CA TYR A 441 -26.57 14.82 -3.96
C TYR A 441 -26.52 14.94 -5.49
N LYS A 442 -25.32 14.97 -6.09
CA LYS A 442 -25.16 15.03 -7.55
C LYS A 442 -25.35 13.63 -8.14
N SER A 443 -26.02 13.53 -9.28
CA SER A 443 -26.20 12.25 -9.98
C SER A 443 -24.87 11.72 -10.52
N THR A 444 -24.40 10.60 -9.98
CA THR A 444 -23.22 9.86 -10.47
C THR A 444 -23.61 8.89 -11.61
N THR A 445 -22.61 8.30 -12.27
CA THR A 445 -22.77 7.21 -13.26
C THR A 445 -23.75 6.13 -12.77
N PRO A 446 -24.51 5.47 -13.66
CA PRO A 446 -25.48 4.43 -13.28
C PRO A 446 -24.85 3.25 -12.53
N GLN A 447 -23.57 2.99 -12.77
CA GLN A 447 -22.82 1.92 -12.12
C GLN A 447 -22.49 2.26 -10.66
N ASP A 448 -22.07 3.50 -10.35
CA ASP A 448 -21.63 3.87 -8.99
C ASP A 448 -22.75 4.49 -8.12
N ALA A 449 -23.94 4.74 -8.70
CA ALA A 449 -25.13 5.22 -7.97
C ALA A 449 -25.55 4.36 -6.76
N PRO A 450 -25.40 3.02 -6.73
CA PRO A 450 -25.62 2.21 -5.53
C PRO A 450 -24.59 2.49 -4.43
N VAL A 451 -23.32 2.70 -4.80
CA VAL A 451 -22.21 2.96 -3.87
C VAL A 451 -22.38 4.33 -3.21
N GLN A 452 -22.73 5.35 -4.01
CA GLN A 452 -23.02 6.70 -3.52
C GLN A 452 -24.23 6.71 -2.56
N ARG A 453 -25.28 5.93 -2.87
CA ARG A 453 -26.45 5.78 -1.99
C ARG A 453 -26.09 5.16 -0.65
N ILE A 454 -25.22 4.15 -0.62
CA ILE A 454 -24.76 3.54 0.63
C ILE A 454 -23.93 4.54 1.45
N LEU A 455 -23.01 5.26 0.80
CA LEU A 455 -22.23 6.31 1.45
C LEU A 455 -23.14 7.35 2.10
N LEU A 456 -24.16 7.84 1.39
CA LEU A 456 -25.07 8.85 1.90
C LEU A 456 -26.02 8.30 2.99
N HIS A 457 -26.77 7.24 2.70
CA HIS A 457 -27.86 6.77 3.57
C HIS A 457 -27.40 5.85 4.70
N ASP A 458 -26.36 5.04 4.49
CA ASP A 458 -25.92 4.04 5.48
C ASP A 458 -24.74 4.54 6.33
N ILE A 459 -23.97 5.54 5.85
CA ILE A 459 -22.78 6.08 6.54
C ILE A 459 -22.97 7.54 6.97
N VAL A 460 -23.08 8.49 6.03
CA VAL A 460 -23.08 9.94 6.33
C VAL A 460 -24.31 10.36 7.14
N ASN A 461 -25.52 9.96 6.72
CA ASN A 461 -26.75 10.32 7.42
C ASN A 461 -26.81 9.74 8.84
N PRO A 462 -26.48 8.45 9.09
CA PRO A 462 -26.43 7.90 10.45
C PRO A 462 -25.33 8.54 11.30
N LEU A 463 -24.16 8.84 10.70
CA LEU A 463 -23.09 9.54 11.39
C LEU A 463 -23.56 10.92 11.90
N ARG A 464 -24.22 11.70 11.05
CA ARG A 464 -24.68 13.05 11.39
C ARG A 464 -25.90 13.08 12.33
N SER A 465 -26.85 12.17 12.12
CA SER A 465 -28.10 12.13 12.90
C SER A 465 -27.98 11.43 14.24
N LYS A 466 -27.26 10.31 14.30
CA LYS A 466 -27.15 9.46 15.50
C LYS A 466 -25.78 9.55 16.18
N GLY A 467 -24.78 10.09 15.47
CA GLY A 467 -23.41 10.15 15.97
C GLY A 467 -22.70 8.79 15.99
N PHE A 468 -23.26 7.75 15.37
CA PHE A 468 -22.68 6.41 15.35
C PHE A 468 -23.05 5.64 14.08
N VAL A 469 -22.07 4.98 13.46
CA VAL A 469 -22.22 4.10 12.30
C VAL A 469 -21.73 2.69 12.64
N PRO A 470 -22.60 1.67 12.58
CA PRO A 470 -22.21 0.27 12.77
C PRO A 470 -21.25 -0.22 11.68
N GLY A 471 -20.27 -1.05 12.04
CA GLY A 471 -19.26 -1.57 11.10
C GLY A 471 -19.84 -2.36 9.92
N ARG A 472 -21.05 -2.95 10.08
CA ARG A 472 -21.77 -3.63 8.98
C ARG A 472 -22.07 -2.71 7.78
N HIS A 473 -22.32 -1.42 8.00
CA HIS A 473 -22.57 -0.48 6.92
C HIS A 473 -21.28 -0.17 6.16
N VAL A 474 -20.15 -0.06 6.88
CA VAL A 474 -18.82 0.07 6.28
C VAL A 474 -18.45 -1.19 5.50
N MET A 475 -18.73 -2.39 6.03
CA MET A 475 -18.50 -3.65 5.30
C MET A 475 -19.34 -3.76 4.04
N LYS A 476 -20.64 -3.42 4.10
CA LYS A 476 -21.51 -3.37 2.92
C LYS A 476 -20.96 -2.40 1.86
N PHE A 477 -20.42 -1.27 2.28
CA PHE A 477 -19.76 -0.33 1.39
C PHE A 477 -18.47 -0.90 0.78
N ARG A 478 -17.63 -1.59 1.56
CA ARG A 478 -16.41 -2.28 1.11
C ARG A 478 -16.71 -3.38 0.09
N GLU A 479 -17.73 -4.20 0.34
CA GLU A 479 -18.18 -5.26 -0.58
C GLU A 479 -18.62 -4.67 -1.93
N GLN A 480 -19.33 -3.54 -1.91
CA GLN A 480 -19.76 -2.87 -3.13
C GLN A 480 -18.58 -2.28 -3.90
N LEU A 481 -17.60 -1.67 -3.22
CA LEU A 481 -16.36 -1.22 -3.87
C LEU A 481 -15.58 -2.37 -4.52
N GLN A 482 -15.55 -3.53 -3.87
CA GLN A 482 -14.91 -4.73 -4.40
C GLN A 482 -15.67 -5.32 -5.60
N ASN A 483 -17.00 -5.38 -5.54
CA ASN A 483 -17.84 -5.89 -6.62
C ASN A 483 -17.76 -5.04 -7.90
N HIS A 484 -17.52 -3.73 -7.76
CA HIS A 484 -17.33 -2.82 -8.90
C HIS A 484 -15.91 -2.87 -9.48
N GLY A 485 -15.01 -3.71 -8.92
CA GLY A 485 -13.68 -3.96 -9.48
C GLY A 485 -12.63 -2.90 -9.16
N TYR A 486 -12.88 -1.99 -8.21
CA TYR A 486 -11.91 -0.97 -7.81
C TYR A 486 -10.69 -1.55 -7.10
N SER A 487 -10.87 -2.55 -6.23
CA SER A 487 -9.79 -3.41 -5.71
C SER A 487 -10.34 -4.68 -5.07
N HIS A 488 -9.68 -5.82 -5.28
CA HIS A 488 -10.08 -7.12 -4.72
C HIS A 488 -9.77 -7.27 -3.21
N SER A 489 -9.02 -6.33 -2.62
CA SER A 489 -8.53 -6.39 -1.23
C SER A 489 -9.18 -5.35 -0.30
N PHE A 490 -10.21 -4.63 -0.77
CA PHE A 490 -10.86 -3.61 0.06
C PHE A 490 -11.50 -4.19 1.32
N THR A 491 -11.93 -5.45 1.35
CA THR A 491 -12.67 -6.06 2.47
C THR A 491 -11.80 -6.66 3.58
N THR A 492 -10.52 -6.96 3.31
CA THR A 492 -9.64 -7.68 4.24
C THR A 492 -8.39 -6.90 4.64
N ASP A 493 -7.81 -6.15 3.71
CA ASP A 493 -6.48 -5.56 3.90
C ASP A 493 -6.57 -4.10 4.34
N GLU A 494 -5.59 -3.67 5.13
CA GLU A 494 -5.33 -2.25 5.36
C GLU A 494 -4.82 -1.62 4.05
N LYS A 495 -5.37 -0.47 3.68
CA LYS A 495 -4.95 0.30 2.49
C LYS A 495 -4.50 1.69 2.88
N ASP A 496 -3.73 2.30 1.98
CA ASP A 496 -3.38 3.70 2.08
C ASP A 496 -4.65 4.55 1.86
N PRO A 497 -4.97 5.51 2.76
CA PRO A 497 -6.16 6.34 2.65
C PRO A 497 -6.16 7.18 1.36
N GLU A 498 -4.98 7.44 0.79
CA GLU A 498 -4.81 8.13 -0.49
C GLU A 498 -5.55 7.40 -1.64
N GLU A 499 -5.34 6.09 -1.79
CA GLU A 499 -6.00 5.29 -2.83
C GLU A 499 -7.52 5.31 -2.65
N PHE A 500 -7.95 5.17 -1.39
CA PHE A 500 -9.37 5.21 -1.03
C PHE A 500 -10.00 6.57 -1.34
N LEU A 501 -9.35 7.68 -0.96
CA LEU A 501 -9.83 9.04 -1.18
C LEU A 501 -9.96 9.35 -2.67
N ILE A 502 -8.99 8.92 -3.49
CA ILE A 502 -9.05 9.07 -4.94
C ILE A 502 -10.28 8.34 -5.51
N ILE A 503 -10.56 7.11 -5.07
CA ILE A 503 -11.73 6.35 -5.53
C ILE A 503 -13.04 7.06 -5.12
N VAL A 504 -13.14 7.50 -3.86
CA VAL A 504 -14.33 8.21 -3.39
C VAL A 504 -14.54 9.50 -4.18
N MET A 505 -13.49 10.28 -4.41
CA MET A 505 -13.62 11.57 -5.09
C MET A 505 -13.87 11.41 -6.59
N HIS A 506 -13.04 10.62 -7.27
CA HIS A 506 -13.11 10.47 -8.72
C HIS A 506 -14.30 9.63 -9.17
N HIS A 507 -14.47 8.44 -8.58
CA HIS A 507 -15.44 7.46 -9.07
C HIS A 507 -16.81 7.58 -8.39
N ILE A 508 -16.86 7.78 -7.07
CA ILE A 508 -18.14 7.79 -6.33
C ILE A 508 -18.81 9.17 -6.41
N LEU A 509 -18.04 10.23 -6.15
CA LEU A 509 -18.55 11.62 -6.12
C LEU A 509 -18.48 12.32 -7.48
N ALA A 510 -17.84 11.71 -8.49
CA ALA A 510 -17.64 12.29 -9.81
C ALA A 510 -17.12 13.75 -9.73
N LEU A 511 -16.19 13.99 -8.82
CA LEU A 511 -15.56 15.29 -8.61
C LEU A 511 -14.56 15.55 -9.72
N ASP A 512 -14.63 16.74 -10.31
CA ASP A 512 -13.52 17.26 -11.09
C ASP A 512 -12.28 17.35 -10.18
N PRO A 513 -11.06 17.14 -10.73
CA PRO A 513 -9.84 17.19 -9.95
C PRO A 513 -9.75 18.48 -9.12
N LEU A 514 -9.62 18.32 -7.80
CA LEU A 514 -9.65 19.43 -6.85
C LEU A 514 -8.45 20.37 -6.98
N LEU A 515 -7.34 19.87 -7.53
CA LEU A 515 -6.08 20.59 -7.66
C LEU A 515 -5.65 20.67 -9.12
N LYS A 516 -5.49 21.89 -9.60
CA LYS A 516 -4.86 22.20 -10.88
C LYS A 516 -3.51 22.85 -10.64
N LEU A 517 -2.45 22.09 -10.87
CA LEU A 517 -1.06 22.52 -10.69
C LEU A 517 -0.49 22.92 -12.05
N SER A 518 0.00 24.14 -12.15
CA SER A 518 0.68 24.67 -13.34
C SER A 518 2.19 24.58 -13.14
N ALA A 519 2.86 23.88 -14.07
CA ALA A 519 4.32 23.84 -14.16
C ALA A 519 4.73 24.33 -15.56
N ALA A 520 5.40 25.48 -15.64
CA ALA A 520 5.87 26.07 -16.91
C ALA A 520 4.79 26.12 -18.03
N GLY A 521 3.53 26.42 -17.67
CA GLY A 521 2.41 26.56 -18.61
C GLY A 521 1.67 25.26 -18.96
N LYS A 522 2.06 24.11 -18.38
CA LYS A 522 1.28 22.86 -18.45
C LYS A 522 0.51 22.67 -17.15
N VAL A 523 -0.80 22.45 -17.27
CA VAL A 523 -1.67 22.17 -16.13
C VAL A 523 -1.75 20.65 -15.92
N GLN A 524 -1.43 20.21 -14.71
CA GLN A 524 -1.61 18.86 -14.21
C GLN A 524 -2.75 18.84 -13.20
N GLU A 525 -3.58 17.82 -13.28
CA GLU A 525 -4.76 17.64 -12.44
C GLU A 525 -4.52 16.53 -11.42
N SER A 526 -4.88 16.77 -10.15
CA SER A 526 -4.77 15.79 -9.07
C SER A 526 -5.83 16.01 -7.98
N TYR A 527 -6.07 15.01 -7.15
CA TYR A 527 -6.93 15.10 -5.95
C TYR A 527 -6.14 15.38 -4.67
N CYS A 528 -4.87 15.01 -4.65
CA CYS A 528 -3.97 15.20 -3.51
C CYS A 528 -2.61 15.70 -3.97
N TYR A 529 -1.94 16.47 -3.12
CA TYR A 529 -0.58 16.93 -3.35
C TYR A 529 0.37 16.28 -2.34
N GLN A 530 1.38 15.58 -2.84
CA GLN A 530 2.46 15.05 -2.02
C GLN A 530 3.56 16.09 -1.86
N ILE A 531 3.91 16.40 -0.61
CA ILE A 531 4.99 17.34 -0.30
C ILE A 531 6.32 16.62 -0.51
N PHE A 532 7.17 17.20 -1.35
CA PHE A 532 8.53 16.74 -1.59
C PHE A 532 9.52 17.82 -1.16
N LEU A 533 10.60 17.42 -0.50
CA LEU A 533 11.65 18.33 -0.05
C LEU A 533 13.02 17.80 -0.42
N ASP A 534 13.92 18.72 -0.77
CA ASP A 534 15.32 18.41 -1.00
C ASP A 534 16.06 18.11 0.31
N GLN A 535 17.16 17.35 0.22
CA GLN A 535 17.96 16.90 1.36
C GLN A 535 18.63 18.05 2.16
N ASN A 536 18.62 19.28 1.65
CA ASN A 536 19.30 20.45 2.21
C ASN A 536 18.35 21.41 2.96
N HIS A 537 17.42 20.89 3.77
CA HIS A 537 16.54 21.73 4.57
C HIS A 537 17.14 21.95 5.98
N SER A 538 17.24 23.20 6.41
CA SER A 538 17.70 23.60 7.76
C SER A 538 16.56 23.64 8.80
N LEU A 539 15.39 23.09 8.45
CA LEU A 539 14.18 23.18 9.26
C LEU A 539 14.14 22.07 10.31
N VAL A 540 14.14 22.45 11.60
CA VAL A 540 14.05 21.49 12.72
C VAL A 540 12.59 21.20 13.09
N LEU A 541 11.71 22.19 12.97
CA LEU A 541 10.28 22.08 13.28
C LEU A 541 9.48 22.89 12.24
N PRO A 542 9.18 22.30 11.07
CA PRO A 542 8.50 23.03 10.00
C PRO A 542 6.99 23.11 10.23
N THR A 543 6.40 24.21 9.78
CA THR A 543 4.94 24.35 9.64
C THR A 543 4.48 23.81 8.29
N VAL A 544 3.21 23.39 8.17
CA VAL A 544 2.65 22.93 6.89
C VAL A 544 2.75 23.99 5.79
N GLN A 545 2.56 25.27 6.12
CA GLN A 545 2.76 26.39 5.19
C GLN A 545 4.18 26.39 4.61
N GLN A 546 5.21 26.29 5.47
CA GLN A 546 6.60 26.25 5.03
C GLN A 546 6.88 25.04 4.15
N LEU A 547 6.41 23.86 4.56
CA LEU A 547 6.59 22.62 3.80
C LEU A 547 5.99 22.73 2.40
N LEU A 548 4.78 23.30 2.30
CA LEU A 548 4.09 23.49 1.04
C LEU A 548 4.85 24.47 0.13
N GLU A 549 5.24 25.64 0.65
CA GLU A 549 5.99 26.65 -0.10
C GLU A 549 7.34 26.13 -0.59
N HIS A 550 8.08 25.40 0.27
CA HIS A 550 9.35 24.78 -0.12
C HIS A 550 9.17 23.73 -1.21
N SER A 551 8.12 22.91 -1.13
CA SER A 551 7.80 21.89 -2.13
C SER A 551 7.42 22.51 -3.48
N PHE A 552 6.58 23.57 -3.46
CA PHE A 552 6.22 24.32 -4.67
C PHE A 552 7.42 25.04 -5.29
N HIS A 553 8.29 25.61 -4.45
CA HIS A 553 9.51 26.26 -4.90
C HIS A 553 10.50 25.28 -5.54
N SER A 554 10.75 24.11 -4.93
CA SER A 554 11.67 23.10 -5.46
C SER A 554 11.15 22.50 -6.77
N ALA A 555 9.84 22.23 -6.85
CA ALA A 555 9.22 21.66 -8.05
C ALA A 555 8.84 22.70 -9.12
N GLY A 556 8.98 24.01 -8.84
CA GLY A 556 8.59 25.09 -9.75
C GLY A 556 7.10 25.11 -10.09
N LEU A 557 6.25 24.77 -9.11
CA LEU A 557 4.80 24.64 -9.28
C LEU A 557 4.06 25.93 -8.87
N LYS A 558 2.92 26.20 -9.50
CA LYS A 558 1.93 27.20 -9.08
C LYS A 558 0.51 26.61 -9.15
N LEU A 559 -0.43 27.12 -8.37
CA LEU A 559 -1.84 26.76 -8.44
C LEU A 559 -2.52 27.53 -9.57
N ALA A 560 -3.15 26.83 -10.51
CA ALA A 560 -3.86 27.47 -11.62
C ALA A 560 -5.16 28.15 -11.18
N GLU A 561 -5.83 27.57 -10.18
CA GLU A 561 -7.06 28.08 -9.59
C GLU A 561 -7.08 27.82 -8.07
N VAL A 562 -7.97 28.51 -7.35
CA VAL A 562 -8.18 28.29 -5.92
C VAL A 562 -8.92 26.96 -5.70
N PRO A 563 -8.31 25.97 -5.04
CA PRO A 563 -8.97 24.69 -4.81
C PRO A 563 -10.03 24.82 -3.71
N SER A 564 -11.19 24.18 -3.91
CA SER A 564 -12.25 24.12 -2.88
C SER A 564 -11.88 23.20 -1.71
N CYS A 565 -11.01 22.22 -1.95
CA CYS A 565 -10.49 21.30 -0.94
C CYS A 565 -9.04 20.94 -1.29
N LEU A 566 -8.12 21.11 -0.35
CA LEU A 566 -6.69 20.83 -0.54
C LEU A 566 -6.26 19.71 0.40
N ILE A 567 -5.92 18.56 -0.17
CA ILE A 567 -5.42 17.40 0.57
C ILE A 567 -3.90 17.33 0.42
N LEU A 568 -3.19 17.51 1.54
CA LEU A 568 -1.73 17.51 1.59
C LEU A 568 -1.22 16.22 2.23
N GLN A 569 -0.38 15.48 1.51
CA GLN A 569 0.34 14.35 2.07
C GLN A 569 1.68 14.83 2.61
N MET A 570 1.91 14.55 3.89
CA MET A 570 3.16 14.89 4.56
C MET A 570 4.32 14.02 4.04
N PRO A 571 5.56 14.54 4.01
CA PRO A 571 6.73 13.84 3.46
C PRO A 571 7.10 12.63 4.31
N ARG A 572 6.55 11.46 3.95
CA ARG A 572 6.81 10.15 4.57
C ARG A 572 7.46 9.22 3.55
N PHE A 573 8.49 8.48 3.96
CA PHE A 573 9.12 7.45 3.13
C PHE A 573 8.90 6.07 3.78
N GLY A 574 7.81 5.40 3.41
CA GLY A 574 7.43 4.10 3.98
C GLY A 574 7.04 4.16 5.47
N LYS A 575 6.93 2.99 6.11
CA LYS A 575 6.45 2.86 7.51
C LYS A 575 7.46 3.27 8.59
N LYS A 576 8.77 3.35 8.25
CA LYS A 576 9.86 3.56 9.21
C LYS A 576 10.57 4.91 9.11
N PHE A 577 10.44 5.64 8.00
CA PHE A 577 11.16 6.90 7.81
C PHE A 577 10.21 8.09 7.75
N LYS A 578 10.20 8.85 8.84
CA LYS A 578 9.59 10.19 8.93
C LYS A 578 10.68 11.22 8.65
N MET A 579 10.48 12.12 7.69
CA MET A 579 11.48 13.14 7.35
C MET A 579 11.68 14.15 8.49
N PHE A 580 10.62 14.38 9.27
CA PHE A 580 10.63 15.23 10.47
C PHE A 580 10.01 14.47 11.64
N ASP A 581 10.57 14.64 12.82
CA ASP A 581 10.00 14.08 14.05
C ASP A 581 8.67 14.75 14.42
N LYS A 582 8.53 16.05 14.12
CA LYS A 582 7.34 16.86 14.40
C LYS A 582 7.10 17.85 13.27
N ILE A 583 5.83 18.04 12.93
CA ILE A 583 5.35 19.04 11.96
C ILE A 583 4.23 19.81 12.64
N ILE A 584 4.24 21.13 12.52
CA ILE A 584 3.17 21.98 13.06
C ILE A 584 2.08 22.16 12.00
N PRO A 585 0.85 21.66 12.21
CA PRO A 585 -0.26 21.90 11.31
C PRO A 585 -0.61 23.39 11.29
N SER A 586 -0.62 24.01 10.11
CA SER A 586 -1.09 25.39 9.96
C SER A 586 -2.62 25.40 10.00
N LEU A 587 -3.21 26.12 10.97
CA LEU A 587 -4.67 26.26 11.08
C LEU A 587 -5.29 27.03 9.91
N GLU A 588 -4.54 28.01 9.39
CA GLU A 588 -4.83 28.73 8.17
C GLU A 588 -3.65 28.59 7.22
N LEU A 589 -3.94 28.35 5.95
CA LEU A 589 -2.97 28.22 4.88
C LEU A 589 -3.20 29.35 3.87
N ASP A 590 -2.20 30.18 3.65
CA ASP A 590 -2.28 31.29 2.70
C ASP A 590 -1.76 30.80 1.34
N ILE A 591 -2.65 30.75 0.35
CA ILE A 591 -2.33 30.26 -1.00
C ILE A 591 -2.16 31.40 -2.00
N THR A 592 -2.33 32.66 -1.58
CA THR A 592 -2.28 33.84 -2.46
C THR A 592 -0.98 33.89 -3.26
N ASP A 593 0.14 33.57 -2.62
CA ASP A 593 1.46 33.63 -3.25
C ASP A 593 1.77 32.37 -4.10
N LEU A 594 0.98 31.31 -3.96
CA LEU A 594 1.11 30.06 -4.71
C LEU A 594 0.31 30.08 -6.03
N LEU A 595 -0.64 31.01 -6.21
CA LEU A 595 -1.47 31.11 -7.42
C LEU A 595 -0.66 31.61 -8.62
N SER A 596 -0.95 31.06 -9.82
CA SER A 596 -0.34 31.49 -11.07
C SER A 596 -0.89 32.81 -11.58
N GLU A 597 -2.14 33.11 -11.25
CA GLU A 597 -2.89 34.30 -11.66
C GLU A 597 -3.29 35.10 -10.42
N GLY A 598 -2.82 36.35 -10.32
CA GLY A 598 -3.21 37.22 -9.20
C GLY A 598 -2.22 38.37 -8.97
N PRO A 599 -2.68 39.54 -8.50
CA PRO A 599 -1.78 40.62 -8.13
C PRO A 599 -1.10 40.30 -6.79
N GLN A 600 0.22 40.15 -6.80
CA GLN A 600 1.00 39.92 -5.59
C GLN A 600 1.50 41.25 -4.99
N GLN A 601 1.73 41.28 -3.68
CA GLN A 601 2.24 42.46 -2.98
C GLN A 601 3.76 42.37 -2.79
N CYS A 602 4.46 43.44 -3.14
CA CYS A 602 5.89 43.56 -2.91
C CYS A 602 6.17 43.48 -1.40
N ILE A 603 7.02 42.54 -1.00
CA ILE A 603 7.33 42.28 0.42
C ILE A 603 7.99 43.47 1.14
N MET A 604 8.53 44.43 0.39
CA MET A 604 9.24 45.60 0.94
C MET A 604 8.35 46.84 1.09
N CYS A 605 7.41 47.06 0.16
CA CYS A 605 6.67 48.32 0.08
C CYS A 605 5.15 48.16 -0.06
N GLY A 606 4.62 46.93 -0.17
CA GLY A 606 3.20 46.64 -0.28
C GLY A 606 2.55 46.99 -1.64
N HIS A 607 3.28 47.63 -2.56
CA HIS A 607 2.81 47.89 -3.92
C HIS A 607 2.78 46.61 -4.76
N VAL A 608 2.11 46.64 -5.91
CA VAL A 608 2.05 45.48 -6.83
C VAL A 608 3.47 45.01 -7.20
N ALA A 609 3.74 43.73 -6.92
CA ALA A 609 4.96 43.06 -7.32
C ALA A 609 4.91 42.70 -8.81
N VAL A 610 6.04 42.85 -9.48
CA VAL A 610 6.21 42.56 -10.92
C VAL A 610 7.33 41.57 -11.19
N GLU A 611 8.16 41.28 -10.18
CA GLU A 611 9.33 40.42 -10.29
C GLU A 611 9.35 39.49 -9.08
N GLU A 612 9.66 38.22 -9.31
CA GLU A 612 9.85 37.17 -8.32
C GLU A 612 11.30 36.71 -8.34
N CYS A 613 11.94 36.59 -7.18
CA CYS A 613 13.31 36.08 -7.10
C CYS A 613 13.34 34.74 -6.34
N PRO A 614 13.53 33.61 -7.04
CA PRO A 614 13.67 32.29 -6.41
C PRO A 614 14.87 32.21 -5.46
N ASP A 615 16.01 32.83 -5.82
CA ASP A 615 17.22 32.77 -5.02
C ASP A 615 17.09 33.52 -3.68
N CYS A 616 16.28 34.59 -3.65
CA CYS A 616 15.98 35.30 -2.40
C CYS A 616 15.16 34.46 -1.42
N PHE A 617 14.48 33.38 -1.86
CA PHE A 617 13.73 32.48 -0.98
C PHE A 617 14.64 31.74 0.01
N LYS A 618 15.89 31.48 -0.38
CA LYS A 618 16.89 30.78 0.45
C LYS A 618 17.69 31.74 1.36
N ASP A 619 17.48 33.05 1.24
CA ASP A 619 18.19 34.06 2.02
C ASP A 619 17.53 34.25 3.39
N SER A 620 18.30 33.99 4.46
CA SER A 620 17.89 34.10 5.87
C SER A 620 17.44 35.49 6.32
N ILE A 621 17.73 36.54 5.55
CA ILE A 621 17.33 37.92 5.89
C ILE A 621 15.83 38.13 5.66
N PHE A 622 15.23 37.38 4.74
CA PHE A 622 13.80 37.44 4.48
C PHE A 622 13.04 36.45 5.35
N SER A 623 11.73 36.67 5.49
CA SER A 623 10.84 35.72 6.19
C SER A 623 11.07 34.30 5.67
N PRO A 624 11.09 33.26 6.52
CA PRO A 624 11.16 31.87 6.07
C PRO A 624 9.89 31.42 5.33
N THR A 625 8.85 32.26 5.28
CA THR A 625 7.60 32.01 4.56
C THR A 625 7.34 33.05 3.47
N GLY A 626 6.55 32.67 2.47
CA GLY A 626 6.10 33.46 1.33
C GLY A 626 7.16 33.61 0.23
N PHE A 627 6.72 33.60 -1.04
CA PHE A 627 7.60 33.85 -2.18
C PHE A 627 8.18 35.27 -2.16
N LYS A 628 9.41 35.44 -2.67
CA LYS A 628 10.11 36.72 -2.63
C LYS A 628 9.82 37.54 -3.87
N VAL A 629 8.74 38.32 -3.76
CA VAL A 629 8.20 39.12 -4.84
C VAL A 629 8.38 40.61 -4.58
N PHE A 630 8.76 41.34 -5.63
CA PHE A 630 9.22 42.71 -5.57
C PHE A 630 8.59 43.57 -6.67
N CYS A 631 8.39 44.86 -6.38
CA CYS A 631 8.19 45.85 -7.44
C CYS A 631 9.55 46.17 -8.09
N LYS A 632 9.56 46.76 -9.29
CA LYS A 632 10.82 47.07 -10.03
C LYS A 632 11.83 47.85 -9.19
N ASN A 633 11.35 48.84 -8.42
CA ASN A 633 12.23 49.69 -7.62
C ASN A 633 12.85 48.93 -6.43
N CYS A 634 12.03 48.17 -5.69
CA CYS A 634 12.51 47.37 -4.56
C CYS A 634 13.40 46.21 -5.00
N SER A 635 13.11 45.60 -6.15
CA SER A 635 13.96 44.56 -6.74
C SER A 635 15.35 45.11 -7.04
N ALA A 636 15.46 46.26 -7.72
CA ALA A 636 16.75 46.89 -8.00
C ALA A 636 17.54 47.21 -6.72
N GLN A 637 16.85 47.68 -5.67
CA GLN A 637 17.49 47.96 -4.37
C GLN A 637 17.99 46.68 -3.67
N VAL A 638 17.17 45.63 -3.60
CA VAL A 638 17.52 44.36 -2.94
C VAL A 638 18.69 43.67 -3.65
N HIS A 639 18.67 43.65 -4.99
CA HIS A 639 19.70 43.01 -5.82
C HIS A 639 20.94 43.90 -6.03
N SER A 640 20.95 45.15 -5.55
CA SER A 640 22.17 45.97 -5.50
C SER A 640 23.18 45.49 -4.43
N HIS A 641 22.70 44.72 -3.45
CA HIS A 641 23.48 44.21 -2.33
C HIS A 641 24.50 43.15 -2.78
N PRO A 642 25.77 43.19 -2.32
CA PRO A 642 26.84 42.30 -2.81
C PRO A 642 26.51 40.81 -2.78
N GLN A 643 25.80 40.34 -1.75
CA GLN A 643 25.40 38.93 -1.60
C GLN A 643 24.26 38.49 -2.53
N ARG A 644 23.49 39.44 -3.10
CA ARG A 644 22.30 39.17 -3.93
C ARG A 644 22.44 39.63 -5.37
N ARG A 645 23.62 40.13 -5.77
CA ARG A 645 23.91 40.54 -7.15
C ARG A 645 23.89 39.40 -8.16
N SER A 646 24.14 38.18 -7.70
CA SER A 646 24.12 36.97 -8.53
C SER A 646 22.73 36.36 -8.69
N HIS A 647 21.73 36.86 -7.96
CA HIS A 647 20.37 36.33 -8.03
C HIS A 647 19.72 36.71 -9.37
N GLN A 648 18.85 35.84 -9.89
CA GLN A 648 18.12 36.10 -11.13
C GLN A 648 16.61 36.28 -10.87
N PRO A 649 16.11 37.53 -10.84
CA PRO A 649 14.67 37.79 -10.75
C PRO A 649 13.97 37.42 -12.07
N ALA A 650 12.85 36.71 -11.98
CA ALA A 650 11.94 36.41 -13.07
C ALA A 650 10.76 37.40 -13.06
N THR A 651 10.29 37.80 -14.23
CA THR A 651 9.11 38.68 -14.35
C THR A 651 7.82 37.91 -14.11
N LEU A 652 6.93 38.48 -13.31
CA LEU A 652 5.59 37.95 -13.07
C LEU A 652 4.62 38.39 -14.19
N GLU A 653 3.76 37.48 -14.63
CA GLU A 653 2.67 37.81 -15.55
C GLU A 653 1.51 38.44 -14.75
N ILE A 654 1.23 39.72 -14.99
CA ILE A 654 0.14 40.45 -14.32
C ILE A 654 -0.99 40.67 -15.33
N PRO A 655 -2.23 40.27 -15.02
CA PRO A 655 -3.37 40.54 -15.89
C PRO A 655 -3.55 42.03 -16.15
N LYS A 656 -3.72 42.41 -17.42
CA LYS A 656 -3.74 43.80 -17.91
C LYS A 656 -4.77 44.71 -17.20
N GLY A 657 -5.81 44.14 -16.58
CA GLY A 657 -6.83 44.87 -15.82
C GLY A 657 -6.36 45.48 -14.49
N TYR A 658 -5.19 45.08 -13.97
CA TYR A 658 -4.61 45.61 -12.74
C TYR A 658 -3.52 46.67 -12.97
N LEU A 659 -3.08 46.84 -14.22
CA LEU A 659 -2.13 47.88 -14.61
C LEU A 659 -2.87 49.23 -14.66
N GLY A 660 -2.73 50.03 -13.59
CA GLY A 660 -3.17 51.44 -13.58
C GLY A 660 -4.22 51.83 -12.52
N ARG A 661 -4.66 50.93 -11.64
CA ARG A 661 -5.41 51.34 -10.44
C ARG A 661 -4.42 51.68 -9.32
N GLY A 662 -4.41 52.94 -8.89
CA GLY A 662 -3.71 53.35 -7.67
C GLY A 662 -4.18 52.52 -6.47
N ILE A 663 -3.24 52.22 -5.57
CA ILE A 663 -3.35 51.45 -4.32
C ILE A 663 -4.70 50.70 -4.19
N PRO A 664 -4.78 49.42 -4.59
CA PRO A 664 -5.92 48.61 -4.18
C PRO A 664 -5.89 48.54 -2.65
N HIS A 665 -6.81 49.23 -1.99
CA HIS A 665 -7.07 49.01 -0.57
C HIS A 665 -7.49 47.54 -0.42
N SER A 666 -6.58 46.75 0.15
CA SER A 666 -6.71 45.31 0.42
C SER A 666 -6.89 44.44 -0.82
N LEU A 667 -5.79 43.89 -1.34
CA LEU A 667 -5.85 42.68 -2.16
C LEU A 667 -6.44 41.56 -1.29
N THR A 668 -7.48 40.90 -1.78
CA THR A 668 -8.09 39.74 -1.11
C THR A 668 -7.04 38.63 -1.05
N ARG A 669 -6.68 38.20 0.16
CA ARG A 669 -5.80 37.04 0.33
C ARG A 669 -6.66 35.80 0.38
N ASP A 670 -6.37 34.84 -0.47
CA ASP A 670 -7.05 33.55 -0.49
C ASP A 670 -6.44 32.67 0.60
N ARG A 671 -7.25 32.33 1.60
CA ARG A 671 -6.87 31.50 2.73
C ARG A 671 -7.74 30.25 2.79
N LEU A 672 -7.12 29.12 3.09
CA LEU A 672 -7.78 27.86 3.37
C LEU A 672 -7.70 27.57 4.87
N GLU A 673 -8.77 27.02 5.43
CA GLU A 673 -8.83 26.63 6.84
C GLU A 673 -8.62 25.12 6.99
N LEU A 674 -7.83 24.72 7.99
CA LEU A 674 -7.63 23.32 8.33
C LEU A 674 -8.86 22.78 9.07
N PHE A 675 -9.56 21.81 8.46
CA PHE A 675 -10.74 21.19 9.06
C PHE A 675 -10.50 19.75 9.57
N ALA A 676 -9.51 19.03 9.06
CA ALA A 676 -9.21 17.66 9.50
C ALA A 676 -7.73 17.30 9.33
N VAL A 677 -7.22 16.43 10.20
CA VAL A 677 -5.87 15.85 10.13
C VAL A 677 -5.98 14.34 10.32
N LEU A 678 -5.65 13.57 9.26
CA LEU A 678 -5.48 12.13 9.38
C LEU A 678 -4.07 11.83 9.90
N CYS A 679 -4.01 11.06 10.98
CA CYS A 679 -2.76 10.59 11.57
C CYS A 679 -2.67 9.07 11.44
N ILE A 680 -1.44 8.57 11.37
CA ILE A 680 -1.13 7.16 11.43
C ILE A 680 0.03 6.94 12.39
N GLU A 681 -0.14 5.93 13.23
CA GLU A 681 0.93 5.32 14.00
C GLU A 681 1.00 3.84 13.60
N THR A 682 2.17 3.43 13.09
CA THR A 682 2.51 2.07 12.59
C THR A 682 1.59 1.48 11.50
N SER A 683 0.34 1.18 11.86
CA SER A 683 -0.70 0.55 11.03
C SER A 683 -2.12 0.91 11.50
N HIS A 684 -2.27 1.98 12.29
CA HIS A 684 -3.57 2.42 12.78
C HIS A 684 -3.81 3.88 12.45
N TYR A 685 -4.88 4.12 11.70
CA TYR A 685 -5.31 5.46 11.31
C TYR A 685 -6.31 6.04 12.31
N VAL A 686 -6.05 7.27 12.69
CA VAL A 686 -6.91 8.08 13.57
C VAL A 686 -7.15 9.45 12.93
N SER A 687 -8.19 10.15 13.36
CA SER A 687 -8.60 11.42 12.75
C SER A 687 -8.77 12.50 13.81
N PHE A 688 -8.18 13.67 13.57
CA PHE A 688 -8.47 14.88 14.32
C PHE A 688 -9.35 15.79 13.47
N VAL A 689 -10.50 16.19 13.98
CA VAL A 689 -11.47 17.00 13.22
C VAL A 689 -11.78 18.29 13.96
N LYS A 690 -11.72 19.40 13.24
CA LYS A 690 -12.14 20.72 13.73
C LYS A 690 -13.64 20.86 13.57
N HIS A 691 -14.34 21.21 14.63
CA HIS A 691 -15.81 21.25 14.67
C HIS A 691 -16.38 22.63 15.01
N GLY A 692 -15.53 23.64 15.15
CA GLY A 692 -15.93 25.00 15.47
C GLY A 692 -14.82 26.00 15.15
N PRO A 693 -15.12 27.30 15.20
CA PRO A 693 -14.17 28.34 14.82
C PRO A 693 -13.06 28.55 15.87
N ASN A 694 -13.24 28.09 17.11
CA ASN A 694 -12.25 28.33 18.16
C ASN A 694 -11.04 27.40 17.99
N ASN A 695 -9.90 27.84 18.51
CA ASN A 695 -8.66 27.06 18.46
C ASN A 695 -8.73 25.75 19.29
N THR A 696 -9.70 25.64 20.19
CA THR A 696 -9.91 24.49 21.07
C THR A 696 -10.93 23.49 20.52
N ASP A 697 -11.63 23.81 19.43
CA ASP A 697 -12.76 23.03 18.93
C ASP A 697 -12.28 21.86 18.07
N TRP A 698 -11.63 20.89 18.71
CA TRP A 698 -11.06 19.69 18.09
C TRP A 698 -11.60 18.41 18.73
N ILE A 699 -11.88 17.42 17.88
CA ILE A 699 -12.28 16.06 18.30
C ILE A 699 -11.20 15.09 17.83
N PHE A 700 -10.79 14.21 18.72
CA PHE A 700 -10.03 13.02 18.39
C PHE A 700 -10.97 11.84 18.14
N PHE A 701 -10.79 11.16 17.01
CA PHE A 701 -11.55 10.00 16.62
C PHE A 701 -10.64 8.79 16.36
N ASP A 702 -10.99 7.70 17.03
CA ASP A 702 -10.36 6.39 16.89
C ASP A 702 -11.46 5.33 16.71
N SER A 703 -11.44 4.61 15.58
CA SER A 703 -12.43 3.60 15.24
C SER A 703 -12.26 2.27 15.98
N MET A 704 -11.12 2.06 16.66
CA MET A 704 -10.79 0.83 17.40
C MET A 704 -10.51 1.07 18.90
N ALA A 705 -10.94 2.20 19.44
CA ALA A 705 -10.69 2.63 20.83
C ALA A 705 -11.05 1.61 21.92
N ASP A 706 -11.98 0.68 21.66
CA ASP A 706 -12.40 -0.36 22.63
C ASP A 706 -11.44 -1.57 22.70
N ARG A 707 -10.37 -1.63 21.88
CA ARG A 707 -9.39 -2.73 21.88
C ARG A 707 -8.26 -2.58 22.90
N GLU A 708 -8.00 -1.39 23.43
CA GLU A 708 -7.00 -1.19 24.48
C GLU A 708 -7.63 -1.31 25.87
N GLY A 709 -7.26 -2.39 26.57
CA GLY A 709 -7.48 -2.52 27.99
C GLY A 709 -6.69 -1.47 28.75
N GLY A 710 -7.38 -0.45 29.25
CA GLY A 710 -6.91 0.40 30.36
C GLY A 710 -6.23 1.70 29.93
N HIS A 711 -6.91 2.80 30.25
CA HIS A 711 -6.39 4.17 30.34
C HIS A 711 -5.91 4.84 29.05
N VAL A 712 -6.85 5.49 28.33
CA VAL A 712 -6.53 6.75 27.66
C VAL A 712 -7.35 7.86 28.32
N VAL A 713 -6.62 8.72 29.03
CA VAL A 713 -7.08 9.97 29.61
C VAL A 713 -7.34 10.92 28.45
N LEU A 714 -8.58 11.41 28.33
CA LEU A 714 -8.91 12.59 27.54
C LEU A 714 -8.14 13.79 28.15
N MET A 715 -7.26 14.41 27.37
CA MET A 715 -6.82 15.80 27.57
C MET A 715 -7.30 16.65 26.40
#